data_AF-A0AA38G0J4-F1
#
_entry.id   AF-A0AA38G0J4-F1
#
_cell.length_a   1.000
_cell.length_b   1.000
_cell.length_c   1.000
_cell.angle_alpha   90.00
_cell.angle_beta   90.00
_cell.angle_gamma   90.00
#
_symmetry.space_group_name_H-M   'P 1'
#
loop_
_entity.id
_entity.type
_entity.pdbx_description
1 polymer ?
#
loop_
_entity_poly.entity_id
_entity_poly.type
_entity_poly.pdbx_seq_one_letter_code
_entity_poly.pdbx_strand_id
1 'polypeptide(L)'
;MEDNLSSESMPRTISDQMEELLQAKEALTLGERTAATSIGRPSLEQLDDGEASRKEVLIERKSSLSIGSAENKSHTPTSASAKKPPLGRKMQKQPSPRVSRHIPKWKSGQFRIEDELSNMNAFFEEVALSRASSASTNHGLSFSIAGPVMAPASATASAPTPTGDIGLINDLQEARLHAKIALNINESGFKDVEKGVNAQARSPSLPLYLKFIDVKYKVILKGTPTSLLRRSWTDPIFFEKDILHGVTGSVVPGEVLAMMGPSGSGKTTLVNLLSGRMQHFSGTITYNDQPYTKALKHRIGFVMQDDVLFPHLTVRETLTYTALLRLPNTLTKQQKEQRAQEVVCELGLERCQDTVIRGNFVRGISGGERKRVCIGCEILTDPSLLFLDEPTSGLDSTTALRIVQMLHDIAEAGRTVVTTIHQPSSRLFYKFDKLILLGEGHSVYFGKASNAMAYFSSIGFSPLIAMNPADLLLDLANGNIQDISIPTELMPKQHAESENTEDLNGEIAQMPSTQDVHEYLVEAYEIHVAPEEKDKLTQMNEISEDLKSAVSARREWGATWWNQFSILFFRGLKERRHEYLSFLRIAQVLSTAFILGLLWWQSKIDIPTGLQDQTGLVFFIAVFWGFFPVFTAIFTFPQERAMLAKERAMLAKERAVDMYRLSAYFMARTVSDVPLDLFLPIIYLLIVYFMAHLRMTATAFLLTMLTTFLSIVASQGLGLAIGATFMNLKKATTLASVSMLTFMLAGGFFVQRVTVFIKWIRYLSFNYYTYRILLKIQYDADQSYNCSSSKGCESIASSPSLRNIPLDGGAKEAMIMLLMVVAYRLLAYYSLQRMKLRV
;
A
#
# COMPACT_ATOMS: atom_id res chain seq x y z
N MET A 1 -86.85 14.56 -0.90
CA MET A 1 -87.45 15.67 -1.67
C MET A 1 -86.36 16.23 -2.56
N GLU A 2 -86.73 16.60 -3.79
CA GLU A 2 -86.10 17.64 -4.62
C GLU A 2 -84.61 17.50 -5.00
N ASP A 3 -84.40 17.02 -6.24
CA ASP A 3 -83.88 17.81 -7.37
C ASP A 3 -82.45 18.40 -7.42
N ASN A 4 -81.65 17.75 -8.30
CA ASN A 4 -81.08 18.30 -9.54
C ASN A 4 -79.72 19.06 -9.62
N LEU A 5 -79.12 18.91 -10.83
CA LEU A 5 -78.06 19.67 -11.54
C LEU A 5 -76.57 19.68 -11.10
N SER A 6 -75.79 18.85 -11.82
CA SER A 6 -74.52 19.11 -12.53
C SER A 6 -73.73 20.45 -12.42
N SER A 7 -72.39 20.37 -12.39
CA SER A 7 -71.50 21.00 -13.41
C SER A 7 -70.01 20.59 -13.32
N GLU A 8 -69.43 20.22 -14.48
CA GLU A 8 -68.03 20.39 -14.96
C GLU A 8 -66.79 19.87 -14.18
N SER A 9 -65.76 19.50 -14.96
CA SER A 9 -64.45 18.99 -14.51
C SER A 9 -63.29 19.67 -15.24
N MET A 10 -62.26 20.12 -14.52
CA MET A 10 -61.08 20.78 -15.11
C MET A 10 -60.15 19.82 -15.89
N PRO A 11 -59.40 20.34 -16.89
CA PRO A 11 -58.42 19.56 -17.66
C PRO A 11 -57.14 19.26 -16.85
N ARG A 12 -56.45 18.17 -17.21
CA ARG A 12 -55.13 17.80 -16.66
C ARG A 12 -54.02 18.73 -17.16
N THR A 13 -52.93 18.80 -16.40
CA THR A 13 -51.84 19.77 -16.65
C THR A 13 -50.74 19.16 -17.51
N ILE A 14 -50.10 19.97 -18.36
CA ILE A 14 -49.04 19.56 -19.30
C ILE A 14 -47.83 18.88 -18.60
N SER A 15 -47.62 19.15 -17.31
CA SER A 15 -46.57 18.49 -16.50
C SER A 15 -46.70 16.96 -16.52
N ASP A 16 -47.92 16.45 -16.33
CA ASP A 16 -48.19 15.02 -16.12
C ASP A 16 -47.83 14.20 -17.38
N GLN A 17 -48.16 14.75 -18.56
CA GLN A 17 -47.86 14.12 -19.86
C GLN A 17 -46.36 14.13 -20.19
N MET A 18 -45.61 15.12 -19.70
CA MET A 18 -44.17 15.20 -19.93
C MET A 18 -43.38 14.22 -19.05
N GLU A 19 -43.93 13.85 -17.88
CA GLU A 19 -43.34 12.86 -16.98
C GLU A 19 -43.57 11.42 -17.49
N GLU A 20 -44.76 11.09 -18.04
CA GLU A 20 -45.00 9.81 -18.74
C GLU A 20 -44.07 9.64 -19.96
N LEU A 21 -43.88 10.69 -20.77
CA LEU A 21 -42.99 10.65 -21.95
C LEU A 21 -41.50 10.49 -21.60
N LEU A 22 -41.06 10.95 -20.42
CA LEU A 22 -39.71 10.70 -19.93
C LEU A 22 -39.53 9.24 -19.49
N GLN A 23 -40.48 8.69 -18.73
CA GLN A 23 -40.44 7.30 -18.28
C GLN A 23 -40.48 6.30 -19.44
N ALA A 24 -41.28 6.58 -20.49
CA ALA A 24 -41.31 5.78 -21.71
C ALA A 24 -39.96 5.74 -22.45
N LYS A 25 -39.16 6.81 -22.34
CA LYS A 25 -37.87 6.93 -23.04
C LYS A 25 -36.71 6.24 -22.31
N GLU A 26 -36.76 6.18 -20.97
CA GLU A 26 -35.83 5.35 -20.18
C GLU A 26 -36.11 3.85 -20.36
N ALA A 27 -37.38 3.45 -20.50
CA ALA A 27 -37.75 2.05 -20.77
C ALA A 27 -37.17 1.52 -22.10
N LEU A 28 -37.26 2.31 -23.18
CA LEU A 28 -36.71 1.92 -24.49
C LEU A 28 -35.17 1.83 -24.49
N THR A 29 -34.48 2.72 -23.77
CA THR A 29 -33.00 2.76 -23.75
C THR A 29 -32.34 1.71 -22.84
N LEU A 30 -33.12 1.00 -22.00
CA LEU A 30 -32.64 -0.21 -21.31
C LEU A 30 -32.72 -1.47 -22.19
N GLY A 31 -33.70 -1.55 -23.11
CA GLY A 31 -33.95 -2.76 -23.91
C GLY A 31 -32.80 -3.14 -24.84
N GLU A 32 -32.12 -2.16 -25.43
CA GLU A 32 -31.03 -2.38 -26.40
C GLU A 32 -29.69 -2.81 -25.78
N ARG A 33 -29.61 -2.98 -24.45
CA ARG A 33 -28.36 -3.34 -23.73
C ARG A 33 -28.33 -4.74 -23.13
N THR A 34 -29.37 -5.55 -23.34
CA THR A 34 -29.48 -6.91 -22.77
C THR A 34 -29.57 -8.02 -23.84
N ALA A 35 -29.04 -7.80 -25.04
CA ALA A 35 -29.10 -8.74 -26.17
C ALA A 35 -27.71 -9.04 -26.78
N ALA A 36 -26.69 -9.29 -25.95
CA ALA A 36 -25.30 -9.46 -26.43
C ALA A 36 -24.38 -10.39 -25.59
N THR A 37 -24.90 -11.42 -24.89
CA THR A 37 -24.02 -12.44 -24.26
C THR A 37 -24.74 -13.79 -24.00
N SER A 38 -24.26 -14.89 -24.63
CA SER A 38 -24.79 -16.28 -24.58
C SER A 38 -26.23 -16.45 -25.12
N ILE A 39 -26.67 -17.53 -25.79
CA ILE A 39 -26.20 -18.93 -26.06
C ILE A 39 -26.58 -19.26 -27.54
N GLY A 40 -25.97 -20.19 -28.33
CA GLY A 40 -24.75 -21.00 -28.15
C GLY A 40 -24.89 -22.47 -28.64
N ARG A 41 -24.34 -22.81 -29.83
CA ARG A 41 -24.34 -24.14 -30.55
C ARG A 41 -25.72 -24.64 -31.07
N PRO A 42 -25.77 -25.59 -32.05
CA PRO A 42 -24.93 -25.75 -33.26
C PRO A 42 -25.72 -26.13 -34.56
N SER A 43 -24.99 -26.36 -35.67
CA SER A 43 -25.30 -27.25 -36.82
C SER A 43 -26.24 -26.84 -37.98
N LEU A 44 -25.66 -26.90 -39.20
CA LEU A 44 -26.13 -27.48 -40.49
C LEU A 44 -27.60 -27.43 -40.95
N GLU A 45 -27.87 -26.69 -42.04
CA GLU A 45 -28.37 -27.11 -43.39
C GLU A 45 -28.49 -25.81 -44.25
N GLN A 46 -28.01 -25.66 -45.49
CA GLN A 46 -28.25 -26.29 -46.81
C GLN A 46 -29.55 -25.84 -47.55
N LEU A 47 -29.42 -25.59 -48.87
CA LEU A 47 -30.46 -25.29 -49.89
C LEU A 47 -31.19 -23.91 -49.79
N ASP A 48 -31.65 -23.27 -50.88
CA ASP A 48 -31.07 -23.15 -52.25
C ASP A 48 -31.68 -21.96 -53.05
N ASP A 49 -31.06 -21.61 -54.18
CA ASP A 49 -31.58 -21.01 -55.44
C ASP A 49 -32.40 -19.68 -55.54
N GLY A 50 -32.36 -19.09 -56.76
CA GLY A 50 -33.36 -18.15 -57.33
C GLY A 50 -33.16 -16.63 -57.07
N GLU A 51 -32.29 -15.86 -57.74
CA GLU A 51 -31.94 -15.68 -59.17
C GLU A 51 -32.79 -14.64 -59.96
N ALA A 52 -32.20 -14.10 -61.05
CA ALA A 52 -32.72 -13.13 -62.04
C ALA A 52 -32.95 -11.64 -61.62
N SER A 53 -32.77 -10.63 -62.50
CA SER A 53 -31.93 -10.48 -63.71
C SER A 53 -31.96 -9.03 -64.25
N ARG A 54 -30.82 -8.42 -64.65
CA ARG A 54 -30.58 -7.94 -66.05
C ARG A 54 -29.35 -7.01 -66.27
N LYS A 55 -28.59 -7.41 -67.31
CA LYS A 55 -27.95 -6.61 -68.38
C LYS A 55 -26.60 -5.87 -68.19
N GLU A 56 -25.80 -6.07 -69.25
CA GLU A 56 -24.69 -5.29 -69.82
C GLU A 56 -23.34 -5.25 -69.03
N VAL A 57 -22.24 -5.91 -69.47
CA VAL A 57 -21.46 -5.96 -70.76
C VAL A 57 -20.25 -5.00 -70.71
N LEU A 58 -19.00 -5.40 -70.98
CA LEU A 58 -18.37 -6.74 -71.17
C LEU A 58 -16.82 -6.60 -71.12
N ILE A 59 -16.13 -7.74 -70.91
CA ILE A 59 -14.70 -8.09 -71.14
C ILE A 59 -13.81 -7.89 -69.89
N GLU A 60 -13.44 -8.95 -69.13
CA GLU A 60 -12.34 -9.94 -69.38
C GLU A 60 -10.92 -9.32 -69.39
N ARG A 61 -9.82 -9.94 -68.94
CA ARG A 61 -9.44 -11.15 -68.15
C ARG A 61 -7.90 -11.03 -67.92
N LYS A 62 -7.16 -11.81 -67.11
CA LYS A 62 -7.39 -12.84 -66.06
C LYS A 62 -6.15 -12.81 -65.13
N SER A 63 -6.18 -13.56 -64.03
CA SER A 63 -5.09 -13.74 -63.06
C SER A 63 -3.95 -14.68 -63.52
N SER A 64 -2.82 -14.59 -62.78
CA SER A 64 -2.01 -15.71 -62.22
C SER A 64 -0.64 -16.10 -62.83
N LEU A 65 0.23 -16.57 -61.91
CA LEU A 65 1.46 -17.39 -62.03
C LEU A 65 2.77 -16.82 -62.65
N SER A 66 3.66 -16.37 -61.74
CA SER A 66 4.97 -17.00 -61.43
C SER A 66 6.23 -16.82 -62.31
N ILE A 67 7.40 -16.98 -61.64
CA ILE A 67 8.78 -17.27 -62.14
C ILE A 67 9.62 -16.09 -62.69
N GLY A 68 10.90 -16.07 -62.29
CA GLY A 68 12.00 -15.28 -62.89
C GLY A 68 12.25 -13.93 -62.20
N SER A 69 13.42 -13.53 -61.67
CA SER A 69 14.85 -13.86 -61.80
C SER A 69 15.67 -12.76 -62.49
N ALA A 70 16.84 -12.49 -61.91
CA ALA A 70 18.02 -11.83 -62.48
C ALA A 70 18.03 -10.29 -62.68
N GLU A 71 19.16 -9.76 -62.23
CA GLU A 71 19.89 -8.55 -62.64
C GLU A 71 19.86 -8.32 -64.19
N ASN A 72 20.10 -7.12 -64.74
CA ASN A 72 21.38 -6.39 -64.66
C ASN A 72 21.29 -5.02 -65.39
N LYS A 73 22.07 -4.02 -64.92
CA LYS A 73 22.77 -2.95 -65.73
C LYS A 73 21.93 -2.02 -66.65
N SER A 74 22.39 -0.84 -67.11
CA SER A 74 23.42 0.16 -66.67
C SER A 74 23.40 1.39 -67.63
N HIS A 75 24.02 2.52 -67.25
CA HIS A 75 24.42 3.66 -68.12
C HIS A 75 23.27 4.54 -68.71
N THR A 76 23.07 5.84 -68.37
CA THR A 76 23.85 7.11 -68.60
C THR A 76 23.85 7.66 -70.04
N PRO A 77 23.90 8.99 -70.31
CA PRO A 77 23.45 10.19 -69.55
C PRO A 77 22.90 11.39 -70.43
N THR A 78 22.85 12.61 -69.85
CA THR A 78 23.00 13.98 -70.48
C THR A 78 21.87 14.70 -71.28
N SER A 79 21.22 15.68 -70.59
CA SER A 79 21.04 17.13 -70.93
C SER A 79 20.50 17.68 -72.29
N ALA A 80 19.65 18.72 -72.23
CA ALA A 80 19.90 20.06 -72.83
C ALA A 80 18.82 21.16 -72.56
N SER A 81 19.24 22.44 -72.66
CA SER A 81 18.46 23.64 -73.06
C SER A 81 17.47 24.34 -72.08
N ALA A 82 17.10 25.62 -72.28
CA ALA A 82 17.84 26.86 -71.92
C ALA A 82 17.07 28.16 -72.30
N LYS A 83 17.13 29.24 -71.47
CA LYS A 83 17.06 30.69 -71.87
C LYS A 83 17.26 31.69 -70.69
N LYS A 84 17.27 33.00 -71.00
CA LYS A 84 17.76 34.18 -70.22
C LYS A 84 17.17 35.48 -70.86
N PRO A 85 17.46 36.74 -70.42
CA PRO A 85 17.85 37.36 -69.13
C PRO A 85 16.87 38.56 -68.81
N PRO A 86 17.21 39.75 -68.22
CA PRO A 86 18.34 40.30 -67.42
C PRO A 86 17.82 40.94 -66.07
N LEU A 87 18.25 42.07 -65.41
CA LEU A 87 19.32 43.09 -65.57
C LEU A 87 19.72 43.85 -64.26
N GLY A 88 20.88 43.53 -63.64
CA GLY A 88 21.76 44.53 -62.98
C GLY A 88 21.40 45.19 -61.62
N ARG A 89 22.27 45.98 -60.96
CA ARG A 89 23.76 46.10 -61.05
C ARG A 89 24.37 46.90 -59.85
N LYS A 90 25.70 46.74 -59.62
CA LYS A 90 26.63 47.39 -58.62
C LYS A 90 26.69 46.64 -57.26
N MET A 91 27.83 46.23 -56.67
CA MET A 91 29.19 46.79 -56.46
C MET A 91 29.25 47.88 -55.36
N GLN A 92 30.26 47.95 -54.47
CA GLN A 92 31.69 47.57 -54.60
C GLN A 92 32.42 47.32 -53.23
N LYS A 93 33.59 46.64 -53.27
CA LYS A 93 34.76 46.69 -52.33
C LYS A 93 34.71 46.08 -50.90
N GLN A 94 35.72 45.25 -50.60
CA GLN A 94 36.38 45.14 -49.29
C GLN A 94 37.49 46.21 -49.17
N PRO A 95 38.05 46.48 -47.97
CA PRO A 95 39.19 45.69 -47.48
C PRO A 95 39.12 45.31 -45.98
N SER A 96 40.16 44.62 -45.48
CA SER A 96 40.42 44.27 -44.08
C SER A 96 41.83 44.78 -43.67
N PRO A 97 42.41 44.54 -42.47
CA PRO A 97 41.91 43.90 -41.22
C PRO A 97 42.29 44.67 -39.91
N ARG A 98 42.15 43.99 -38.74
CA ARG A 98 42.89 44.11 -37.45
C ARG A 98 42.39 44.98 -36.25
N VAL A 99 42.14 44.25 -35.14
CA VAL A 99 42.69 44.43 -33.76
C VAL A 99 41.99 45.36 -32.73
N SER A 100 42.05 44.91 -31.45
CA SER A 100 41.60 45.52 -30.17
C SER A 100 40.06 45.60 -29.97
N ARG A 101 39.45 44.94 -28.98
CA ARG A 101 39.54 45.11 -27.50
C ARG A 101 39.35 46.57 -27.03
N HIS A 102 38.19 46.91 -26.48
CA HIS A 102 38.03 47.19 -25.03
C HIS A 102 36.55 47.29 -24.60
N ILE A 103 36.33 47.24 -23.28
CA ILE A 103 35.08 47.25 -22.47
C ILE A 103 35.10 48.57 -21.64
N PRO A 104 34.03 49.19 -21.04
CA PRO A 104 32.58 48.85 -20.91
C PRO A 104 31.57 50.04 -21.14
N LYS A 105 30.25 49.81 -20.96
CA LYS A 105 29.29 50.51 -20.02
C LYS A 105 27.89 50.93 -20.52
N TRP A 106 26.87 50.33 -19.87
CA TRP A 106 25.71 50.94 -19.18
C TRP A 106 24.50 51.60 -19.91
N LYS A 107 23.33 50.98 -19.59
CA LYS A 107 21.99 51.54 -19.24
C LYS A 107 20.97 51.97 -20.33
N SER A 108 19.71 51.75 -19.95
CA SER A 108 18.41 52.07 -20.60
C SER A 108 18.18 51.48 -22.00
N GLY A 109 17.06 50.83 -22.35
CA GLY A 109 15.92 50.36 -21.54
C GLY A 109 14.57 50.92 -21.98
N GLN A 110 13.58 50.02 -22.20
CA GLN A 110 12.14 50.30 -22.17
C GLN A 110 11.38 48.95 -22.06
N PHE A 111 10.16 48.97 -21.50
CA PHE A 111 9.24 47.82 -21.45
C PHE A 111 8.64 47.48 -22.83
N ARG A 112 8.30 46.20 -23.04
CA ARG A 112 6.89 45.80 -23.27
C ARG A 112 6.66 44.34 -22.84
N ILE A 113 5.47 44.07 -22.28
CA ILE A 113 4.98 42.76 -21.85
C ILE A 113 3.94 42.30 -22.88
N GLU A 114 4.04 41.07 -23.39
CA GLU A 114 2.92 40.44 -24.13
C GLU A 114 2.99 38.88 -24.26
N ASP A 115 4.13 38.22 -24.03
CA ASP A 115 4.30 36.78 -24.38
C ASP A 115 3.97 35.70 -23.31
N GLU A 116 3.95 36.01 -22.00
CA GLU A 116 3.80 34.95 -20.97
C GLU A 116 2.36 34.46 -20.72
N LEU A 117 1.34 35.09 -21.30
CA LEU A 117 -0.07 34.72 -21.06
C LEU A 117 -0.54 33.51 -21.89
N SER A 118 0.22 33.10 -22.89
CA SER A 118 -0.13 32.00 -23.82
C SER A 118 0.17 30.62 -23.23
N ASN A 119 1.35 30.44 -22.62
CA ASN A 119 1.85 29.14 -22.16
C ASN A 119 1.18 28.61 -20.87
N MET A 120 0.51 29.46 -20.09
CA MET A 120 -0.16 28.99 -18.87
C MET A 120 -1.45 28.18 -19.14
N ASN A 121 -2.19 28.48 -20.20
CA ASN A 121 -3.48 27.81 -20.45
C ASN A 121 -3.30 26.35 -20.90
N ALA A 122 -2.31 26.07 -21.74
CA ALA A 122 -2.00 24.71 -22.19
C ALA A 122 -1.66 23.74 -21.03
N PHE A 123 -1.03 24.26 -19.96
CA PHE A 123 -0.62 23.44 -18.81
C PHE A 123 -1.78 23.05 -17.87
N PHE A 124 -2.93 23.74 -17.95
CA PHE A 124 -4.10 23.43 -17.11
C PHE A 124 -5.06 22.40 -17.72
N GLU A 125 -5.00 22.16 -19.03
CA GLU A 125 -5.94 21.27 -19.72
C GLU A 125 -5.49 19.78 -19.67
N GLU A 126 -4.19 19.52 -19.73
CA GLU A 126 -3.63 18.14 -19.72
C GLU A 126 -3.83 17.40 -18.38
N VAL A 127 -3.95 18.14 -17.27
CA VAL A 127 -4.13 17.57 -15.91
C VAL A 127 -5.55 17.01 -15.69
N ALA A 128 -6.52 17.36 -16.53
CA ALA A 128 -7.93 17.02 -16.31
C ALA A 128 -8.38 15.65 -16.84
N LEU A 129 -7.67 15.04 -17.79
CA LEU A 129 -8.19 13.92 -18.59
C LEU A 129 -7.54 12.54 -18.37
N SER A 130 -6.46 12.43 -17.62
CA SER A 130 -5.75 11.15 -17.42
C SER A 130 -6.19 10.38 -16.17
N ARG A 131 -7.35 9.68 -16.24
CA ARG A 131 -7.66 8.43 -15.47
C ARG A 131 -9.03 7.80 -15.80
N ALA A 132 -9.17 7.27 -17.01
CA ALA A 132 -10.20 6.29 -17.37
C ALA A 132 -9.63 5.30 -18.40
N SER A 133 -9.93 3.99 -18.25
CA SER A 133 -9.40 2.87 -19.06
C SER A 133 -7.86 2.69 -19.03
N SER A 134 -7.29 1.53 -19.33
CA SER A 134 -7.82 0.14 -19.29
C SER A 134 -6.62 -0.84 -19.19
N ALA A 135 -6.88 -2.15 -19.14
CA ALA A 135 -5.83 -3.16 -19.00
C ALA A 135 -5.11 -3.51 -20.32
N SER A 136 -3.91 -4.10 -20.18
CA SER A 136 -3.28 -5.08 -21.09
C SER A 136 -3.10 -4.73 -22.57
N THR A 137 -1.86 -4.53 -23.00
CA THR A 137 -1.28 -5.28 -24.14
C THR A 137 0.26 -5.15 -24.17
N ASN A 138 0.94 -6.15 -24.75
CA ASN A 138 2.37 -6.07 -25.05
C ASN A 138 2.60 -5.31 -26.37
N HIS A 139 3.59 -4.42 -26.41
CA HIS A 139 4.77 -4.53 -27.28
C HIS A 139 5.71 -3.34 -27.02
N GLY A 140 7.02 -3.58 -27.04
CA GLY A 140 8.03 -2.54 -26.78
C GLY A 140 8.57 -1.89 -28.06
N LEU A 141 8.88 -0.60 -27.98
CA LEU A 141 9.76 0.10 -28.92
C LEU A 141 10.58 1.14 -28.15
N SER A 142 11.90 1.10 -28.30
CA SER A 142 12.85 1.99 -27.63
C SER A 142 13.34 3.08 -28.58
N PHE A 143 13.23 4.35 -28.17
CA PHE A 143 13.93 5.46 -28.82
C PHE A 143 14.78 6.22 -27.81
N SER A 144 16.02 6.52 -28.22
CA SER A 144 17.00 7.29 -27.46
C SER A 144 17.38 8.52 -28.27
N ILE A 145 17.31 9.70 -27.65
CA ILE A 145 17.67 10.99 -28.26
C ILE A 145 18.71 11.65 -27.34
N ALA A 146 19.76 12.23 -27.91
CA ALA A 146 20.96 12.60 -27.17
C ALA A 146 21.43 14.05 -27.37
N GLY A 147 21.83 14.68 -26.27
CA GLY A 147 22.66 15.89 -26.21
C GLY A 147 21.92 17.24 -26.33
N PRO A 148 22.64 18.38 -26.14
CA PRO A 148 24.03 18.50 -25.71
C PRO A 148 24.17 19.10 -24.28
N VAL A 149 25.38 19.02 -23.69
CA VAL A 149 25.71 19.64 -22.39
C VAL A 149 26.75 20.75 -22.58
N MET A 150 26.55 21.90 -21.94
CA MET A 150 27.57 22.95 -21.84
C MET A 150 28.54 22.70 -20.68
N ALA A 151 29.83 22.96 -20.91
CA ALA A 151 30.89 22.85 -19.90
C ALA A 151 31.39 24.24 -19.44
N PRO A 152 31.79 24.39 -18.17
CA PRO A 152 32.68 25.47 -17.73
C PRO A 152 34.17 25.10 -17.96
N ALA A 153 35.03 26.11 -18.02
CA ALA A 153 36.43 25.96 -18.44
C ALA A 153 37.40 25.53 -17.32
N SER A 154 38.57 25.01 -17.73
CA SER A 154 39.65 24.56 -16.87
C SER A 154 40.59 25.68 -16.40
N ALA A 155 41.22 25.47 -15.25
CA ALA A 155 42.44 26.15 -14.84
C ALA A 155 43.52 25.08 -14.55
N THR A 156 44.74 25.27 -15.04
CA THR A 156 45.79 24.24 -15.06
C THR A 156 46.94 24.55 -14.10
N ALA A 157 47.29 23.59 -13.24
CA ALA A 157 48.56 23.57 -12.53
C ALA A 157 49.01 22.12 -12.27
N SER A 158 50.22 21.81 -12.76
CA SER A 158 51.10 20.66 -12.45
C SER A 158 50.59 19.52 -11.53
N ALA A 159 50.63 18.30 -12.06
CA ALA A 159 50.62 17.06 -11.28
C ALA A 159 51.78 16.14 -11.70
N PRO A 160 52.46 15.47 -10.75
CA PRO A 160 52.98 14.12 -10.92
C PRO A 160 52.01 13.08 -10.33
N THR A 161 52.02 11.86 -10.87
CA THR A 161 51.25 10.72 -10.35
C THR A 161 51.87 10.16 -9.07
N PRO A 162 51.06 9.48 -8.24
CA PRO A 162 51.46 8.13 -7.84
C PRO A 162 50.34 7.09 -7.89
N THR A 163 50.74 5.82 -7.92
CA THR A 163 49.92 4.63 -7.68
C THR A 163 49.65 4.42 -6.19
N GLY A 164 48.59 3.67 -5.82
CA GLY A 164 48.31 3.45 -4.39
C GLY A 164 47.07 2.60 -4.06
N ASP A 165 46.98 1.38 -4.59
CA ASP A 165 45.80 0.49 -4.41
C ASP A 165 46.13 -0.81 -3.63
N ILE A 166 47.10 -0.73 -2.71
CA ILE A 166 47.65 -1.89 -1.97
C ILE A 166 47.57 -1.71 -0.44
N GLY A 167 47.43 -0.47 0.08
CA GLY A 167 47.49 -0.20 1.52
C GLY A 167 46.39 -0.87 2.35
N LEU A 168 45.12 -0.74 1.93
CA LEU A 168 43.95 -1.08 2.76
C LEU A 168 43.80 -2.59 3.06
N ILE A 169 44.54 -3.46 2.35
CA ILE A 169 44.55 -4.91 2.59
C ILE A 169 45.57 -5.27 3.67
N ASN A 170 46.71 -4.58 3.71
CA ASN A 170 47.79 -4.85 4.68
C ASN A 170 47.36 -4.51 6.11
N ASP A 171 46.74 -3.34 6.34
CA ASP A 171 46.30 -2.91 7.68
C ASP A 171 45.36 -3.93 8.35
N LEU A 172 44.47 -4.53 7.55
CA LEU A 172 43.55 -5.59 7.98
C LEU A 172 44.23 -6.95 8.21
N GLN A 173 45.39 -7.20 7.59
CA GLN A 173 46.21 -8.38 7.84
C GLN A 173 47.11 -8.18 9.06
N GLU A 174 47.71 -7.00 9.27
CA GLU A 174 48.51 -6.70 10.46
C GLU A 174 47.66 -6.69 11.73
N ALA A 175 46.47 -6.09 11.72
CA ALA A 175 45.54 -6.16 12.86
C ALA A 175 45.19 -7.61 13.25
N ARG A 176 45.00 -8.48 12.25
CA ARG A 176 44.79 -9.93 12.45
C ARG A 176 46.05 -10.65 12.95
N LEU A 177 47.24 -10.25 12.50
CA LEU A 177 48.51 -10.83 12.93
C LEU A 177 48.83 -10.47 14.39
N HIS A 178 48.64 -9.20 14.77
CA HIS A 178 48.76 -8.75 16.16
C HIS A 178 47.78 -9.47 17.09
N ALA A 179 46.52 -9.68 16.67
CA ALA A 179 45.56 -10.46 17.43
C ALA A 179 45.95 -11.94 17.58
N LYS A 180 46.51 -12.57 16.53
CA LYS A 180 47.06 -13.94 16.60
C LYS A 180 48.24 -14.04 17.59
N ILE A 181 49.18 -13.09 17.53
CA ILE A 181 50.36 -13.05 18.42
C ILE A 181 49.97 -12.80 19.88
N ALA A 182 49.00 -11.92 20.13
CA ALA A 182 48.56 -11.57 21.49
C ALA A 182 47.80 -12.69 22.23
N LEU A 183 47.26 -13.67 21.52
CA LEU A 183 46.45 -14.76 22.11
C LEU A 183 47.08 -16.15 21.99
N ASN A 184 48.01 -16.37 21.05
CA ASN A 184 48.73 -17.64 20.85
C ASN A 184 47.80 -18.86 20.61
N ILE A 185 46.71 -18.66 19.87
CA ILE A 185 45.71 -19.69 19.54
C ILE A 185 45.83 -20.11 18.06
N ASN A 186 45.88 -21.42 17.80
CA ASN A 186 45.90 -21.99 16.45
C ASN A 186 44.59 -21.76 15.68
N GLU A 187 44.65 -21.90 14.35
CA GLU A 187 43.56 -21.50 13.44
C GLU A 187 42.28 -22.34 13.53
N SER A 188 42.35 -23.54 14.13
CA SER A 188 41.19 -24.29 14.62
C SER A 188 40.57 -23.61 15.85
N GLY A 189 41.37 -23.44 16.90
CA GLY A 189 40.96 -22.83 18.17
C GLY A 189 40.36 -21.43 18.02
N PHE A 190 40.80 -20.61 17.06
CA PHE A 190 40.16 -19.32 16.80
C PHE A 190 38.72 -19.48 16.29
N LYS A 191 38.45 -20.45 15.40
CA LYS A 191 37.09 -20.76 14.93
C LYS A 191 36.23 -21.37 16.05
N ASP A 192 36.84 -22.14 16.95
CA ASP A 192 36.12 -22.73 18.08
C ASP A 192 35.85 -21.71 19.19
N VAL A 193 36.70 -20.69 19.36
CA VAL A 193 36.41 -19.50 20.20
C VAL A 193 35.34 -18.60 19.55
N GLU A 194 35.41 -18.36 18.24
CA GLU A 194 34.40 -17.58 17.50
C GLU A 194 33.03 -18.28 17.53
N LYS A 195 32.98 -19.62 17.46
CA LYS A 195 31.78 -20.41 17.75
C LYS A 195 31.38 -20.34 19.24
N GLY A 196 32.33 -20.48 20.17
CA GLY A 196 32.07 -20.50 21.61
C GLY A 196 31.47 -19.21 22.15
N VAL A 197 32.00 -18.06 21.73
CA VAL A 197 31.48 -16.72 22.10
C VAL A 197 30.08 -16.49 21.52
N ASN A 198 29.82 -16.95 20.29
CA ASN A 198 28.47 -16.89 19.71
C ASN A 198 27.50 -17.91 20.34
N ALA A 199 27.99 -19.04 20.85
CA ALA A 199 27.17 -20.04 21.54
C ALA A 199 26.73 -19.57 22.94
N GLN A 200 27.58 -18.84 23.68
CA GLN A 200 27.27 -18.38 25.04
C GLN A 200 26.12 -17.36 25.13
N ALA A 201 25.68 -16.77 23.99
CA ALA A 201 24.50 -15.92 23.92
C ALA A 201 23.22 -16.66 23.46
N ARG A 202 23.34 -17.90 22.93
CA ARG A 202 22.22 -18.67 22.38
C ARG A 202 21.76 -19.74 23.38
N SER A 203 20.69 -19.44 24.13
CA SER A 203 19.85 -20.52 24.67
C SER A 203 19.31 -21.33 23.49
N PRO A 204 19.50 -22.66 23.43
CA PRO A 204 19.08 -23.45 22.27
C PRO A 204 17.58 -23.28 22.00
N SER A 205 17.20 -22.97 20.76
CA SER A 205 15.81 -22.82 20.37
C SER A 205 15.08 -24.14 20.60
N LEU A 206 14.00 -24.10 21.40
CA LEU A 206 13.30 -25.32 21.82
C LEU A 206 12.76 -26.06 20.59
N PRO A 207 13.13 -27.33 20.35
CA PRO A 207 12.64 -28.09 19.20
C PRO A 207 11.11 -28.20 19.22
N LEU A 208 10.48 -27.97 18.06
CA LEU A 208 9.03 -27.89 17.92
C LEU A 208 8.57 -28.72 16.70
N TYR A 209 8.07 -29.91 16.99
CA TYR A 209 7.47 -30.85 16.05
C TYR A 209 6.04 -30.40 15.73
N LEU A 210 5.73 -30.18 14.46
CA LEU A 210 4.40 -29.82 13.97
C LEU A 210 3.71 -31.06 13.39
N LYS A 211 2.51 -31.38 13.87
CA LYS A 211 1.74 -32.57 13.46
C LYS A 211 0.26 -32.22 13.32
N PHE A 212 -0.34 -32.55 12.18
CA PHE A 212 -1.74 -32.25 11.89
C PHE A 212 -2.40 -33.41 11.14
N ILE A 213 -3.66 -33.69 11.48
CA ILE A 213 -4.41 -34.87 11.01
C ILE A 213 -5.85 -34.45 10.70
N ASP A 214 -6.34 -34.86 9.53
CA ASP A 214 -7.70 -34.64 9.03
C ASP A 214 -8.17 -33.17 9.05
N VAL A 215 -7.27 -32.22 8.73
CA VAL A 215 -7.59 -30.78 8.81
C VAL A 215 -8.60 -30.40 7.72
N LYS A 216 -9.81 -30.05 8.18
CA LYS A 216 -10.95 -29.63 7.37
C LYS A 216 -11.38 -28.22 7.74
N TYR A 217 -11.67 -27.38 6.74
CA TYR A 217 -12.05 -25.98 6.96
C TYR A 217 -13.11 -25.50 5.98
N LYS A 218 -14.10 -24.77 6.51
CA LYS A 218 -15.27 -24.24 5.80
C LYS A 218 -15.33 -22.71 5.94
N VAL A 219 -15.81 -22.02 4.91
CA VAL A 219 -16.03 -20.57 4.89
C VAL A 219 -17.50 -20.27 4.61
N ILE A 220 -18.12 -19.48 5.48
CA ILE A 220 -19.50 -19.00 5.28
C ILE A 220 -19.48 -17.73 4.41
N LEU A 221 -19.83 -17.88 3.14
CA LEU A 221 -19.93 -16.80 2.17
C LEU A 221 -21.32 -16.13 2.24
N LYS A 222 -21.35 -14.79 2.17
CA LYS A 222 -22.60 -14.03 2.06
C LYS A 222 -22.95 -13.84 0.59
N GLY A 223 -24.03 -14.45 0.13
CA GLY A 223 -24.55 -14.24 -1.22
C GLY A 223 -25.12 -12.83 -1.38
N THR A 224 -24.66 -12.11 -2.40
CA THR A 224 -25.47 -11.03 -2.99
C THR A 224 -26.61 -11.65 -3.78
N PRO A 225 -27.88 -11.20 -3.63
CA PRO A 225 -29.01 -11.80 -4.34
C PRO A 225 -28.95 -11.49 -5.84
N THR A 226 -28.41 -12.42 -6.63
CA THR A 226 -28.31 -12.33 -8.09
C THR A 226 -29.58 -12.80 -8.79
N SER A 227 -30.72 -12.18 -8.47
CA SER A 227 -31.89 -12.19 -9.35
C SER A 227 -32.70 -10.90 -9.19
N LEU A 228 -33.24 -10.38 -10.30
CA LEU A 228 -34.08 -9.19 -10.30
C LEU A 228 -35.54 -9.49 -9.88
N LEU A 229 -35.84 -10.72 -9.45
CA LEU A 229 -37.20 -11.24 -9.30
C LEU A 229 -37.53 -11.78 -7.89
N ARG A 230 -37.05 -11.13 -6.83
CA ARG A 230 -37.83 -11.03 -5.57
C ARG A 230 -37.43 -9.84 -4.69
N ARG A 231 -38.32 -8.84 -4.60
CA ARG A 231 -38.33 -7.90 -3.46
C ARG A 231 -38.89 -8.60 -2.23
N SER A 232 -38.04 -9.31 -1.48
CA SER A 232 -38.31 -9.64 -0.08
C SER A 232 -37.13 -9.18 0.78
N TRP A 233 -37.38 -8.28 1.73
CA TRP A 233 -36.38 -7.77 2.66
C TRP A 233 -36.26 -8.69 3.89
N THR A 234 -35.91 -9.95 3.65
CA THR A 234 -35.78 -10.99 4.68
C THR A 234 -34.53 -11.83 4.43
N ASP A 235 -33.56 -11.63 5.32
CA ASP A 235 -32.33 -12.39 5.57
C ASP A 235 -31.29 -12.55 4.43
N PRO A 236 -29.98 -12.34 4.72
CA PRO A 236 -28.92 -12.59 3.75
C PRO A 236 -28.69 -14.10 3.61
N ILE A 237 -28.72 -14.61 2.37
CA ILE A 237 -28.42 -16.02 2.10
C ILE A 237 -26.93 -16.27 2.39
N PHE A 238 -26.66 -17.22 3.28
CA PHE A 238 -25.34 -17.72 3.60
C PHE A 238 -25.12 -19.05 2.87
N PHE A 239 -23.97 -19.18 2.20
CA PHE A 239 -23.52 -20.44 1.58
C PHE A 239 -22.24 -20.89 2.26
N GLU A 240 -22.19 -22.11 2.75
CA GLU A 240 -20.92 -22.71 3.19
C GLU A 240 -20.15 -23.22 1.97
N LYS A 241 -18.86 -22.86 1.87
CA LYS A 241 -17.92 -23.47 0.93
C LYS A 241 -16.79 -24.12 1.71
N ASP A 242 -16.52 -25.38 1.38
CA ASP A 242 -15.37 -26.13 1.90
C ASP A 242 -14.10 -25.69 1.14
N ILE A 243 -12.98 -25.62 1.88
CA ILE A 243 -11.70 -25.06 1.41
C ILE A 243 -10.52 -26.01 1.68
N LEU A 244 -10.67 -26.91 2.66
CA LEU A 244 -9.70 -27.96 2.99
C LEU A 244 -10.45 -29.24 3.35
N HIS A 245 -9.98 -30.38 2.83
CA HIS A 245 -10.73 -31.64 2.77
C HIS A 245 -10.00 -32.81 3.47
N GLY A 246 -9.36 -32.58 4.62
CA GLY A 246 -8.76 -33.65 5.45
C GLY A 246 -7.24 -33.69 5.46
N VAL A 247 -6.58 -32.55 5.23
CA VAL A 247 -5.13 -32.49 5.03
C VAL A 247 -4.37 -32.99 6.27
N THR A 248 -3.40 -33.88 6.07
CA THR A 248 -2.64 -34.58 7.11
C THR A 248 -1.13 -34.47 6.83
N GLY A 249 -0.28 -34.42 7.86
CA GLY A 249 1.18 -34.35 7.70
C GLY A 249 1.96 -33.95 8.96
N SER A 250 3.30 -33.95 8.85
CA SER A 250 4.22 -33.48 9.91
C SER A 250 5.53 -32.86 9.44
N VAL A 251 6.11 -32.00 10.27
CA VAL A 251 7.44 -31.40 10.09
C VAL A 251 8.21 -31.48 11.39
N VAL A 252 9.46 -31.93 11.32
CA VAL A 252 10.36 -32.01 12.49
C VAL A 252 11.42 -30.90 12.44
N PRO A 253 12.02 -30.52 13.58
CA PRO A 253 13.11 -29.55 13.61
C PRO A 253 14.29 -30.00 12.74
N GLY A 254 14.84 -29.09 11.96
CA GLY A 254 15.86 -29.39 10.95
C GLY A 254 15.31 -29.51 9.52
N GLU A 255 14.00 -29.72 9.33
CA GLU A 255 13.39 -29.82 7.99
C GLU A 255 12.81 -28.48 7.49
N VAL A 256 12.90 -28.29 6.17
CA VAL A 256 12.13 -27.31 5.40
C VAL A 256 10.98 -28.02 4.65
N LEU A 257 9.74 -27.79 5.10
CA LEU A 257 8.53 -28.23 4.39
C LEU A 257 8.11 -27.19 3.35
N ALA A 258 8.06 -27.60 2.08
CA ALA A 258 7.41 -26.82 1.01
C ALA A 258 5.94 -27.23 0.84
N MET A 259 5.06 -26.26 0.66
CA MET A 259 3.66 -26.45 0.26
C MET A 259 3.43 -25.89 -1.15
N MET A 260 3.05 -26.77 -2.08
CA MET A 260 2.84 -26.51 -3.50
C MET A 260 1.38 -26.81 -3.89
N GLY A 261 0.97 -26.35 -5.06
CA GLY A 261 -0.39 -26.47 -5.60
C GLY A 261 -0.82 -25.20 -6.34
N PRO A 262 -1.87 -25.25 -7.16
CA PRO A 262 -2.31 -24.08 -7.95
C PRO A 262 -2.89 -22.94 -7.11
N SER A 263 -3.16 -21.81 -7.77
CA SER A 263 -3.84 -20.67 -7.14
C SER A 263 -5.26 -21.07 -6.74
N GLY A 264 -5.57 -20.97 -5.44
CA GLY A 264 -6.87 -21.34 -4.88
C GLY A 264 -6.89 -22.66 -4.07
N SER A 265 -5.88 -23.54 -4.20
CA SER A 265 -5.87 -24.87 -3.55
C SER A 265 -5.63 -24.89 -2.02
N GLY A 266 -6.00 -23.82 -1.31
CA GLY A 266 -5.99 -23.78 0.15
C GLY A 266 -4.64 -23.56 0.84
N LYS A 267 -3.49 -23.51 0.12
CA LYS A 267 -2.13 -23.30 0.69
C LYS A 267 -2.05 -22.27 1.82
N THR A 268 -2.43 -21.02 1.53
CA THR A 268 -2.40 -19.90 2.49
C THR A 268 -3.43 -20.09 3.62
N THR A 269 -4.57 -20.75 3.36
CA THR A 269 -5.56 -21.11 4.38
C THR A 269 -4.97 -22.10 5.38
N LEU A 270 -4.32 -23.16 4.89
CA LEU A 270 -3.64 -24.17 5.71
C LEU A 270 -2.54 -23.54 6.57
N VAL A 271 -1.70 -22.67 6.01
CA VAL A 271 -0.64 -21.97 6.77
C VAL A 271 -1.20 -20.98 7.80
N ASN A 272 -2.35 -20.33 7.55
CA ASN A 272 -3.00 -19.50 8.57
C ASN A 272 -3.70 -20.32 9.68
N LEU A 273 -4.12 -21.56 9.40
CA LEU A 273 -4.62 -22.50 10.41
C LEU A 273 -3.47 -23.08 11.25
N LEU A 274 -2.40 -23.59 10.62
CA LEU A 274 -1.24 -24.18 11.29
C LEU A 274 -0.44 -23.16 12.13
N SER A 275 -0.58 -21.86 11.87
CA SER A 275 -0.02 -20.78 12.70
C SER A 275 -0.98 -20.27 13.79
N GLY A 276 -2.20 -20.83 13.89
CA GLY A 276 -3.23 -20.43 14.85
C GLY A 276 -3.81 -19.03 14.63
N ARG A 277 -3.66 -18.48 13.42
CA ARG A 277 -4.21 -17.17 13.01
C ARG A 277 -5.70 -17.27 12.67
N MET A 278 -6.16 -18.46 12.28
CA MET A 278 -7.56 -18.81 12.04
C MET A 278 -8.05 -19.82 13.09
N GLN A 279 -9.37 -19.86 13.31
CA GLN A 279 -10.03 -20.67 14.34
C GLN A 279 -11.34 -21.24 13.78
N HIS A 280 -11.84 -22.32 14.40
CA HIS A 280 -12.95 -23.15 13.91
C HIS A 280 -12.56 -23.95 12.66
N PHE A 281 -11.94 -25.10 12.90
CA PHE A 281 -11.61 -26.14 11.92
C PHE A 281 -11.95 -27.50 12.53
N SER A 282 -12.10 -28.53 11.69
CA SER A 282 -12.22 -29.93 12.14
C SER A 282 -10.91 -30.67 11.87
N GLY A 283 -10.68 -31.79 12.57
CA GLY A 283 -9.38 -32.46 12.64
C GLY A 283 -8.56 -32.01 13.85
N THR A 284 -7.27 -32.34 13.86
CA THR A 284 -6.34 -32.00 14.96
C THR A 284 -5.09 -31.30 14.44
N ILE A 285 -4.60 -30.31 15.20
CA ILE A 285 -3.32 -29.64 14.97
C ILE A 285 -2.60 -29.58 16.31
N THR A 286 -1.36 -30.10 16.33
CA THR A 286 -0.55 -30.27 17.54
C THR A 286 0.88 -29.80 17.32
N TYR A 287 1.49 -29.36 18.41
CA TYR A 287 2.84 -28.81 18.49
C TYR A 287 3.50 -29.45 19.72
N ASN A 288 4.44 -30.37 19.51
CA ASN A 288 4.93 -31.28 20.55
C ASN A 288 3.78 -32.03 21.27
N ASP A 289 2.86 -32.60 20.49
CA ASP A 289 1.61 -33.27 20.90
C ASP A 289 0.63 -32.41 21.75
N GLN A 290 0.93 -31.11 21.96
CA GLN A 290 0.04 -30.16 22.63
C GLN A 290 -0.80 -29.35 21.63
N PRO A 291 -2.07 -29.02 21.92
CA PRO A 291 -2.89 -28.18 21.05
C PRO A 291 -2.40 -26.71 21.03
N TYR A 292 -2.90 -25.91 20.09
CA TYR A 292 -2.54 -24.48 20.00
C TYR A 292 -2.84 -23.72 21.31
N THR A 293 -1.81 -23.13 21.92
CA THR A 293 -1.97 -22.24 23.08
C THR A 293 -1.55 -20.80 22.78
N LYS A 294 -2.09 -19.84 23.51
CA LYS A 294 -1.69 -18.42 23.39
C LYS A 294 -0.23 -18.16 23.82
N ALA A 295 0.42 -19.09 24.54
CA ALA A 295 1.84 -19.00 24.86
C ALA A 295 2.71 -19.34 23.64
N LEU A 296 2.31 -20.35 22.87
CA LEU A 296 2.97 -20.82 21.65
C LEU A 296 3.16 -19.72 20.59
N LYS A 297 2.23 -18.74 20.56
CA LYS A 297 2.29 -17.54 19.70
C LYS A 297 3.64 -16.82 19.71
N HIS A 298 4.36 -16.81 20.83
CA HIS A 298 5.68 -16.18 20.96
C HIS A 298 6.88 -17.08 20.58
N ARG A 299 6.61 -18.35 20.22
CA ARG A 299 7.57 -19.32 19.66
C ARG A 299 7.39 -19.54 18.15
N ILE A 300 6.31 -19.01 17.56
CA ILE A 300 6.00 -19.08 16.13
C ILE A 300 6.34 -17.76 15.44
N GLY A 301 7.17 -17.79 14.40
CA GLY A 301 7.37 -16.69 13.47
C GLY A 301 6.43 -16.79 12.26
N PHE A 302 5.97 -15.66 11.72
CA PHE A 302 5.11 -15.64 10.53
C PHE A 302 5.50 -14.53 9.54
N VAL A 303 6.04 -14.92 8.39
CA VAL A 303 6.37 -14.05 7.26
C VAL A 303 5.22 -14.05 6.27
N MET A 304 4.64 -12.87 6.01
CA MET A 304 3.52 -12.72 5.07
C MET A 304 4.02 -12.63 3.61
N GLN A 305 3.12 -12.97 2.68
CA GLN A 305 3.31 -12.80 1.23
C GLN A 305 3.66 -11.34 0.88
N ASP A 306 2.87 -10.39 1.40
CA ASP A 306 3.03 -8.95 1.17
C ASP A 306 4.13 -8.36 2.10
N ASP A 307 5.20 -7.82 1.51
CA ASP A 307 6.35 -7.27 2.22
C ASP A 307 6.06 -5.88 2.81
N VAL A 308 5.46 -5.84 4.00
CA VAL A 308 5.14 -4.59 4.70
C VAL A 308 6.23 -4.17 5.69
N LEU A 309 6.89 -3.06 5.38
CA LEU A 309 7.92 -2.39 6.18
C LEU A 309 7.74 -0.86 6.09
N PHE A 310 8.23 -0.10 7.07
CA PHE A 310 8.16 1.37 7.06
C PHE A 310 9.06 1.97 5.97
N PRO A 311 8.54 2.77 5.02
CA PRO A 311 9.33 3.24 3.88
C PRO A 311 10.34 4.34 4.24
N HIS A 312 10.19 5.00 5.39
CA HIS A 312 11.07 6.11 5.84
C HIS A 312 12.18 5.67 6.80
N LEU A 313 12.24 4.40 7.20
CA LEU A 313 13.27 3.86 8.08
C LEU A 313 14.37 3.14 7.29
N THR A 314 15.54 2.99 7.91
CA THR A 314 16.60 2.11 7.40
C THR A 314 16.35 0.66 7.79
N VAL A 315 17.10 -0.27 7.19
CA VAL A 315 17.07 -1.69 7.55
C VAL A 315 17.49 -1.90 9.01
N ARG A 316 18.61 -1.30 9.44
CA ARG A 316 19.14 -1.34 10.81
C ARG A 316 18.11 -0.80 11.80
N GLU A 317 17.49 0.34 11.51
CA GLU A 317 16.44 0.92 12.36
C GLU A 317 15.22 0.03 12.47
N THR A 318 14.77 -0.56 11.37
CA THR A 318 13.57 -1.42 11.34
C THR A 318 13.78 -2.67 12.18
N LEU A 319 14.94 -3.32 12.06
CA LEU A 319 15.31 -4.46 12.91
C LEU A 319 15.52 -4.03 14.37
N THR A 320 16.16 -2.87 14.62
CA THR A 320 16.38 -2.34 15.97
C THR A 320 15.07 -2.04 16.70
N TYR A 321 14.14 -1.30 16.08
CA TYR A 321 12.82 -1.03 16.68
C TYR A 321 12.04 -2.32 16.94
N THR A 322 12.14 -3.30 16.03
CA THR A 322 11.51 -4.62 16.19
C THR A 322 12.13 -5.39 17.36
N ALA A 323 13.45 -5.37 17.52
CA ALA A 323 14.18 -5.97 18.63
C ALA A 323 13.81 -5.32 19.97
N LEU A 324 13.81 -3.98 20.05
CA LEU A 324 13.47 -3.22 21.25
C LEU A 324 12.05 -3.50 21.77
N LEU A 325 11.09 -3.76 20.86
CA LEU A 325 9.70 -4.06 21.19
C LEU A 325 9.45 -5.56 21.49
N ARG A 326 10.02 -6.49 20.70
CA ARG A 326 9.74 -7.95 20.84
C ARG A 326 10.61 -8.66 21.88
N LEU A 327 11.88 -8.30 22.03
CA LEU A 327 12.80 -8.99 22.95
C LEU A 327 12.45 -8.72 24.42
N PRO A 328 12.67 -9.65 25.36
CA PRO A 328 12.30 -9.52 26.78
C PRO A 328 13.01 -8.36 27.50
N ASN A 329 12.39 -7.85 28.58
CA ASN A 329 12.98 -6.79 29.41
C ASN A 329 14.23 -7.24 30.20
N THR A 330 14.53 -8.54 30.23
CA THR A 330 15.77 -9.09 30.80
C THR A 330 17.01 -8.70 30.01
N LEU A 331 16.87 -8.39 28.72
CA LEU A 331 17.95 -7.89 27.87
C LEU A 331 18.02 -6.36 27.95
N THR A 332 19.22 -5.84 28.21
CA THR A 332 19.51 -4.40 28.15
C THR A 332 19.29 -3.85 26.75
N LYS A 333 19.08 -2.52 26.64
CA LYS A 333 18.93 -1.84 25.35
C LYS A 333 20.07 -2.20 24.36
N GLN A 334 21.32 -2.17 24.85
CA GLN A 334 22.51 -2.49 24.06
C GLN A 334 22.52 -3.94 23.57
N GLN A 335 22.12 -4.91 24.41
CA GLN A 335 22.00 -6.32 23.98
C GLN A 335 20.90 -6.51 22.91
N LYS A 336 19.79 -5.75 23.00
CA LYS A 336 18.74 -5.77 21.96
C LYS A 336 19.23 -5.16 20.64
N GLU A 337 20.03 -4.09 20.71
CA GLU A 337 20.68 -3.46 19.54
C GLU A 337 21.75 -4.37 18.93
N GLN A 338 22.55 -5.07 19.75
CA GLN A 338 23.51 -6.08 19.31
C GLN A 338 22.81 -7.26 18.62
N ARG A 339 21.73 -7.81 19.20
CA ARG A 339 20.95 -8.88 18.57
C ARG A 339 20.32 -8.46 17.23
N ALA A 340 20.01 -7.17 17.07
CA ALA A 340 19.59 -6.63 15.77
C ALA A 340 20.74 -6.61 14.74
N GLN A 341 21.96 -6.29 15.16
CA GLN A 341 23.14 -6.34 14.29
C GLN A 341 23.54 -7.78 13.91
N GLU A 342 23.46 -8.72 14.85
CA GLU A 342 23.66 -10.16 14.56
C GLU A 342 22.75 -10.63 13.43
N VAL A 343 21.46 -10.27 13.49
CA VAL A 343 20.47 -10.64 12.46
C VAL A 343 20.71 -9.92 11.12
N VAL A 344 21.32 -8.72 11.11
CA VAL A 344 21.79 -8.09 9.86
C VAL A 344 22.91 -8.92 9.20
N CYS A 345 23.82 -9.47 9.99
CA CYS A 345 24.90 -10.35 9.50
C CYS A 345 24.38 -11.75 9.10
N GLU A 346 23.57 -12.39 9.96
CA GLU A 346 22.93 -13.72 9.75
C GLU A 346 22.14 -13.77 8.42
N LEU A 347 21.62 -12.63 7.96
CA LEU A 347 20.82 -12.51 6.74
C LEU A 347 21.58 -11.91 5.54
N GLY A 348 22.86 -11.54 5.69
CA GLY A 348 23.66 -10.92 4.64
C GLY A 348 23.13 -9.55 4.18
N LEU A 349 22.68 -8.71 5.13
CA LEU A 349 22.08 -7.38 4.91
C LEU A 349 23.04 -6.22 5.19
N GLU A 350 24.28 -6.50 5.57
CA GLU A 350 25.30 -5.52 5.97
C GLU A 350 25.45 -4.35 4.98
N ARG A 351 25.49 -4.65 3.68
CA ARG A 351 25.66 -3.66 2.59
C ARG A 351 24.50 -2.68 2.45
N CYS A 352 23.32 -3.01 2.99
CA CYS A 352 22.12 -2.19 2.92
C CYS A 352 21.54 -1.83 4.30
N GLN A 353 22.27 -2.11 5.39
CA GLN A 353 21.82 -1.89 6.76
C GLN A 353 21.42 -0.42 7.02
N ASP A 354 22.18 0.54 6.50
CA ASP A 354 21.89 1.98 6.64
C ASP A 354 21.10 2.56 5.45
N THR A 355 20.69 1.73 4.50
CA THR A 355 19.88 2.13 3.35
C THR A 355 18.41 2.27 3.76
N VAL A 356 17.78 3.38 3.37
CA VAL A 356 16.34 3.63 3.59
C VAL A 356 15.51 2.68 2.72
N ILE A 357 14.56 1.97 3.33
CA ILE A 357 13.81 0.86 2.70
C ILE A 357 12.99 1.34 1.48
N ARG A 358 12.28 2.46 1.65
CA ARG A 358 11.40 3.14 0.67
C ARG A 358 10.26 2.28 0.10
N GLY A 359 9.26 2.95 -0.46
CA GLY A 359 8.14 2.32 -1.17
C GLY A 359 8.45 2.11 -2.66
N ASN A 360 7.61 1.32 -3.35
CA ASN A 360 7.81 0.90 -4.74
C ASN A 360 8.08 2.06 -5.73
N PHE A 361 7.57 3.26 -5.45
CA PHE A 361 7.71 4.45 -6.30
C PHE A 361 9.04 5.22 -6.13
N VAL A 362 9.88 4.89 -5.15
CA VAL A 362 11.16 5.59 -4.92
C VAL A 362 12.25 4.58 -4.59
N ARG A 363 13.29 4.51 -5.44
CA ARG A 363 14.38 3.52 -5.36
C ARG A 363 15.01 3.45 -3.95
N GLY A 364 14.80 2.31 -3.28
CA GLY A 364 15.43 1.93 -2.01
C GLY A 364 16.09 0.56 -2.14
N ILE A 365 15.89 -0.31 -1.14
CA ILE A 365 16.40 -1.71 -1.18
C ILE A 365 15.65 -2.57 -2.20
N SER A 366 16.33 -3.58 -2.73
CA SER A 366 15.77 -4.56 -3.68
C SER A 366 14.68 -5.45 -3.05
N GLY A 367 13.90 -6.16 -3.88
CA GLY A 367 12.90 -7.12 -3.40
C GLY A 367 13.51 -8.23 -2.54
N GLY A 368 14.65 -8.79 -2.96
CA GLY A 368 15.35 -9.83 -2.20
C GLY A 368 15.94 -9.37 -0.87
N GLU A 369 16.35 -8.11 -0.76
CA GLU A 369 16.71 -7.50 0.53
C GLU A 369 15.47 -7.26 1.39
N ARG A 370 14.38 -6.73 0.79
CA ARG A 370 13.11 -6.45 1.47
C ARG A 370 12.51 -7.70 2.11
N LYS A 371 12.43 -8.82 1.37
CA LYS A 371 11.94 -10.10 1.91
C LYS A 371 12.84 -10.64 3.01
N ARG A 372 14.17 -10.52 2.88
CA ARG A 372 15.12 -10.88 3.96
C ARG A 372 14.94 -10.01 5.22
N VAL A 373 14.64 -8.71 5.09
CA VAL A 373 14.27 -7.86 6.24
C VAL A 373 12.94 -8.31 6.87
N CYS A 374 11.93 -8.68 6.07
CA CYS A 374 10.68 -9.25 6.58
C CYS A 374 10.88 -10.56 7.36
N ILE A 375 11.81 -11.41 6.92
CA ILE A 375 12.24 -12.65 7.59
C ILE A 375 12.97 -12.31 8.91
N GLY A 376 13.94 -11.40 8.88
CA GLY A 376 14.69 -10.97 10.06
C GLY A 376 13.81 -10.37 11.16
N CYS A 377 12.76 -9.64 10.80
CA CYS A 377 11.78 -9.14 11.76
C CYS A 377 11.12 -10.24 12.61
N GLU A 378 11.06 -11.49 12.13
CA GLU A 378 10.57 -12.66 12.89
C GLU A 378 11.68 -13.41 13.61
N ILE A 379 12.84 -13.60 12.97
CA ILE A 379 13.98 -14.34 13.54
C ILE A 379 14.60 -13.62 14.74
N LEU A 380 14.44 -12.29 14.85
CA LEU A 380 14.82 -11.53 16.04
C LEU A 380 14.28 -12.12 17.36
N THR A 381 13.10 -12.73 17.37
CA THR A 381 12.53 -13.36 18.57
C THR A 381 13.08 -14.75 18.90
N ASP A 382 13.90 -15.32 18.03
CA ASP A 382 14.34 -16.71 17.98
C ASP A 382 13.15 -17.70 18.05
N PRO A 383 12.34 -17.80 16.97
CA PRO A 383 11.20 -18.70 16.91
C PRO A 383 11.64 -20.15 16.67
N SER A 384 10.97 -21.08 17.36
CA SER A 384 11.14 -22.53 17.17
C SER A 384 10.54 -23.02 15.85
N LEU A 385 9.46 -22.39 15.40
CA LEU A 385 8.71 -22.73 14.18
C LEU A 385 8.51 -21.46 13.34
N LEU A 386 8.90 -21.49 12.07
CA LEU A 386 8.82 -20.35 11.16
C LEU A 386 7.93 -20.68 9.96
N PHE A 387 6.80 -19.99 9.85
CA PHE A 387 5.95 -20.01 8.67
C PHE A 387 6.31 -18.88 7.70
N LEU A 388 6.35 -19.18 6.41
CA LEU A 388 6.49 -18.21 5.33
C LEU A 388 5.41 -18.42 4.27
N ASP A 389 4.74 -17.35 3.87
CA ASP A 389 3.81 -17.36 2.75
C ASP A 389 4.51 -16.75 1.51
N GLU A 390 4.70 -17.57 0.49
CA GLU A 390 5.38 -17.30 -0.79
C GLU A 390 6.63 -16.40 -0.72
N PRO A 391 7.68 -16.76 0.06
CA PRO A 391 8.88 -15.93 0.22
C PRO A 391 9.71 -15.76 -1.05
N THR A 392 9.47 -16.56 -2.10
CA THR A 392 10.17 -16.47 -3.39
C THR A 392 9.40 -15.73 -4.48
N SER A 393 8.15 -15.32 -4.21
CA SER A 393 7.28 -14.69 -5.21
C SER A 393 7.78 -13.30 -5.62
N GLY A 394 7.78 -13.02 -6.93
CA GLY A 394 8.25 -11.75 -7.49
C GLY A 394 9.78 -11.53 -7.46
N LEU A 395 10.58 -12.58 -7.25
CA LEU A 395 12.05 -12.53 -7.20
C LEU A 395 12.69 -13.27 -8.38
N ASP A 396 13.92 -12.91 -8.72
CA ASP A 396 14.73 -13.67 -9.68
C ASP A 396 15.18 -15.02 -9.09
N SER A 397 15.48 -15.99 -9.96
CA SER A 397 15.83 -17.35 -9.55
C SER A 397 17.11 -17.44 -8.70
N THR A 398 18.04 -16.50 -8.83
CA THR A 398 19.28 -16.49 -8.02
C THR A 398 19.03 -15.96 -6.61
N THR A 399 18.16 -14.96 -6.48
CA THR A 399 17.71 -14.42 -5.19
C THR A 399 16.78 -15.40 -4.48
N ALA A 400 15.86 -16.04 -5.20
CA ALA A 400 14.98 -17.09 -4.64
C ALA A 400 15.80 -18.26 -4.06
N LEU A 401 16.84 -18.71 -4.78
CA LEU A 401 17.76 -19.75 -4.30
C LEU A 401 18.54 -19.32 -3.05
N ARG A 402 18.97 -18.06 -2.95
CA ARG A 402 19.61 -17.52 -1.74
C ARG A 402 18.67 -17.46 -0.54
N ILE A 403 17.39 -17.16 -0.75
CA ILE A 403 16.39 -17.16 0.33
C ILE A 403 16.12 -18.59 0.80
N VAL A 404 15.95 -19.57 -0.11
CA VAL A 404 15.74 -20.96 0.31
C VAL A 404 16.98 -21.58 0.96
N GLN A 405 18.20 -21.25 0.52
CA GLN A 405 19.40 -21.65 1.25
C GLN A 405 19.41 -21.06 2.67
N MET A 406 19.11 -19.77 2.82
CA MET A 406 18.94 -19.15 4.14
C MET A 406 17.89 -19.89 4.99
N LEU A 407 16.75 -20.33 4.42
CA LEU A 407 15.74 -21.10 5.15
C LEU A 407 16.26 -22.48 5.60
N HIS A 408 17.14 -23.11 4.82
CA HIS A 408 17.85 -24.33 5.20
C HIS A 408 18.86 -24.05 6.33
N ASP A 409 19.67 -23.00 6.22
CA ASP A 409 20.61 -22.55 7.27
C ASP A 409 19.88 -22.23 8.60
N ILE A 410 18.65 -21.71 8.51
CA ILE A 410 17.75 -21.44 9.63
C ILE A 410 17.21 -22.74 10.24
N ALA A 411 16.90 -23.75 9.43
CA ALA A 411 16.39 -25.06 9.87
C ALA A 411 17.50 -25.89 10.53
N GLU A 412 18.69 -25.96 9.92
CA GLU A 412 19.91 -26.62 10.45
C GLU A 412 20.25 -26.16 11.88
N ALA A 413 19.90 -24.92 12.24
CA ALA A 413 20.05 -24.39 13.61
C ALA A 413 19.08 -25.01 14.65
N GLY A 414 18.34 -26.07 14.31
CA GLY A 414 17.38 -26.74 15.19
C GLY A 414 15.98 -26.12 15.19
N ARG A 415 15.60 -25.43 14.11
CA ARG A 415 14.28 -24.81 13.95
C ARG A 415 13.45 -25.58 12.92
N THR A 416 12.13 -25.45 12.98
CA THR A 416 11.19 -26.07 12.03
C THR A 416 10.72 -25.03 11.03
N VAL A 417 10.81 -25.28 9.72
CA VAL A 417 10.46 -24.28 8.69
C VAL A 417 9.36 -24.80 7.77
N VAL A 418 8.34 -23.96 7.55
CA VAL A 418 7.20 -24.25 6.67
C VAL A 418 7.00 -23.11 5.70
N THR A 419 7.01 -23.37 4.40
CA THR A 419 6.89 -22.34 3.35
C THR A 419 5.88 -22.73 2.27
N THR A 420 4.95 -21.83 1.92
CA THR A 420 4.19 -21.96 0.66
C THR A 420 5.06 -21.49 -0.49
N ILE A 421 5.00 -22.14 -1.66
CA ILE A 421 5.78 -21.76 -2.84
C ILE A 421 4.94 -21.92 -4.10
N HIS A 422 4.92 -20.85 -4.90
CA HIS A 422 4.35 -20.84 -6.25
C HIS A 422 5.47 -21.09 -7.27
N GLN A 423 5.33 -22.15 -8.06
CA GLN A 423 6.17 -22.51 -9.21
C GLN A 423 7.70 -22.36 -9.05
N PRO A 424 8.37 -23.18 -8.20
CA PRO A 424 9.81 -23.15 -8.06
C PRO A 424 10.54 -23.72 -9.29
N SER A 425 11.69 -23.13 -9.64
CA SER A 425 12.63 -23.73 -10.60
C SER A 425 13.18 -25.08 -10.11
N SER A 426 13.62 -25.95 -11.02
CA SER A 426 14.06 -27.32 -10.68
C SER A 426 15.22 -27.36 -9.68
N ARG A 427 16.16 -26.40 -9.76
CA ARG A 427 17.27 -26.24 -8.81
C ARG A 427 16.81 -25.87 -7.39
N LEU A 428 15.62 -25.30 -7.28
CA LEU A 428 14.98 -24.90 -6.02
C LEU A 428 14.11 -26.03 -5.47
N PHE A 429 13.45 -26.80 -6.36
CA PHE A 429 12.67 -27.98 -5.98
C PHE A 429 13.49 -29.00 -5.17
N TYR A 430 14.69 -29.34 -5.63
CA TYR A 430 15.62 -30.25 -4.94
C TYR A 430 16.33 -29.65 -3.71
N LYS A 431 15.80 -28.56 -3.14
CA LYS A 431 16.29 -27.91 -1.91
C LYS A 431 15.32 -27.98 -0.73
N PHE A 432 14.22 -28.73 -0.86
CA PHE A 432 13.25 -28.99 0.21
C PHE A 432 13.36 -30.43 0.69
N ASP A 433 13.27 -30.66 2.00
CA ASP A 433 13.30 -32.00 2.58
C ASP A 433 11.96 -32.71 2.34
N LYS A 434 10.86 -31.98 2.58
CA LYS A 434 9.49 -32.45 2.43
C LYS A 434 8.65 -31.55 1.54
N LEU A 435 7.66 -32.16 0.91
CA LEU A 435 6.69 -31.53 0.04
C LEU A 435 5.26 -31.92 0.46
N ILE A 436 4.35 -30.95 0.44
CA ILE A 436 2.92 -31.17 0.33
C ILE A 436 2.45 -30.63 -1.02
N LEU A 437 1.68 -31.41 -1.76
CA LEU A 437 0.97 -30.96 -2.96
C LEU A 437 -0.53 -30.91 -2.67
N LEU A 438 -1.14 -29.73 -2.82
CA LEU A 438 -2.56 -29.50 -2.64
C LEU A 438 -3.26 -29.21 -3.98
N GLY A 439 -4.23 -30.04 -4.36
CA GLY A 439 -5.18 -29.79 -5.47
C GLY A 439 -6.57 -29.57 -4.87
N GLU A 440 -7.29 -28.54 -5.33
CA GLU A 440 -8.65 -28.09 -4.89
C GLU A 440 -8.95 -28.01 -3.36
N GLY A 441 -7.95 -28.20 -2.48
CA GLY A 441 -8.12 -28.27 -1.02
C GLY A 441 -7.94 -29.68 -0.44
N HIS A 442 -7.76 -30.69 -1.30
CA HIS A 442 -7.34 -32.04 -0.97
C HIS A 442 -5.79 -32.16 -0.96
N SER A 443 -5.28 -33.20 -0.31
CA SER A 443 -3.87 -33.60 -0.40
C SER A 443 -3.69 -34.58 -1.56
N VAL A 444 -2.74 -34.30 -2.45
CA VAL A 444 -2.38 -35.15 -3.60
C VAL A 444 -1.02 -35.83 -3.39
N TYR A 445 -0.15 -35.22 -2.57
CA TYR A 445 1.09 -35.84 -2.11
C TYR A 445 1.52 -35.25 -0.77
N PHE A 446 2.05 -36.11 0.10
CA PHE A 446 2.81 -35.73 1.29
C PHE A 446 4.01 -36.65 1.40
N GLY A 447 5.21 -36.12 1.61
CA GLY A 447 6.42 -36.94 1.78
C GLY A 447 7.71 -36.20 1.46
N LYS A 448 8.80 -36.93 1.22
CA LYS A 448 10.10 -36.35 0.84
C LYS A 448 10.04 -35.76 -0.56
N ALA A 449 10.54 -34.53 -0.77
CA ALA A 449 10.47 -33.89 -2.09
C ALA A 449 11.23 -34.67 -3.18
N SER A 450 12.32 -35.37 -2.80
CA SER A 450 13.07 -36.29 -3.66
C SER A 450 12.23 -37.45 -4.23
N ASN A 451 11.21 -37.88 -3.49
CA ASN A 451 10.45 -39.09 -3.80
C ASN A 451 9.17 -38.78 -4.59
N ALA A 452 8.74 -37.52 -4.67
CA ALA A 452 7.52 -37.12 -5.35
C ALA A 452 7.45 -37.62 -6.80
N MET A 453 8.51 -37.38 -7.59
CA MET A 453 8.56 -37.82 -9.00
C MET A 453 8.42 -39.34 -9.16
N ALA A 454 9.04 -40.12 -8.26
CA ALA A 454 8.95 -41.57 -8.27
C ALA A 454 7.54 -42.06 -7.89
N TYR A 455 6.87 -41.39 -6.94
CA TYR A 455 5.47 -41.65 -6.59
C TYR A 455 4.55 -41.44 -7.80
N PHE A 456 4.58 -40.26 -8.44
CA PHE A 456 3.71 -39.99 -9.60
C PHE A 456 3.99 -40.95 -10.77
N SER A 457 5.25 -41.29 -11.03
CA SER A 457 5.60 -42.31 -12.02
C SER A 457 5.06 -43.71 -11.66
N SER A 458 5.01 -44.07 -10.37
CA SER A 458 4.47 -45.37 -9.92
C SER A 458 2.96 -45.51 -10.07
N ILE A 459 2.21 -44.41 -10.01
CA ILE A 459 0.75 -44.37 -10.27
C ILE A 459 0.42 -44.02 -11.74
N GLY A 460 1.39 -44.14 -12.65
CA GLY A 460 1.20 -44.02 -14.10
C GLY A 460 1.42 -42.62 -14.70
N PHE A 461 1.73 -41.60 -13.90
CA PHE A 461 1.99 -40.23 -14.37
C PHE A 461 3.49 -39.95 -14.53
N SER A 462 4.03 -40.27 -15.71
CA SER A 462 5.38 -39.85 -16.14
C SER A 462 5.29 -38.73 -17.18
N PRO A 463 6.15 -37.69 -17.14
CA PRO A 463 6.19 -36.66 -18.18
C PRO A 463 6.65 -37.26 -19.52
N LEU A 464 6.03 -36.83 -20.62
CA LEU A 464 6.41 -37.24 -21.99
C LEU A 464 7.58 -36.40 -22.54
N ILE A 465 7.76 -35.20 -22.00
CA ILE A 465 8.82 -34.25 -22.37
C ILE A 465 9.72 -33.92 -21.17
N ALA A 466 10.92 -33.40 -21.43
CA ALA A 466 11.85 -32.99 -20.38
C ALA A 466 11.41 -31.68 -19.70
N MET A 467 10.45 -31.79 -18.76
CA MET A 467 9.90 -30.66 -17.99
C MET A 467 10.49 -30.57 -16.57
N ASN A 468 10.27 -29.42 -15.93
CA ASN A 468 10.61 -29.17 -14.53
C ASN A 468 9.70 -30.00 -13.60
N PRO A 469 10.23 -30.72 -12.59
CA PRO A 469 9.40 -31.51 -11.67
C PRO A 469 8.30 -30.68 -10.98
N ALA A 470 8.59 -29.43 -10.62
CA ALA A 470 7.59 -28.58 -9.98
C ALA A 470 6.46 -28.11 -10.92
N ASP A 471 6.72 -28.04 -12.23
CA ASP A 471 5.69 -27.70 -13.21
C ASP A 471 4.78 -28.91 -13.45
N LEU A 472 5.34 -30.11 -13.60
CA LEU A 472 4.56 -31.36 -13.68
C LEU A 472 3.59 -31.53 -12.50
N LEU A 473 4.08 -31.28 -11.28
CA LEU A 473 3.28 -31.40 -10.05
C LEU A 473 2.16 -30.35 -9.99
N LEU A 474 2.36 -29.18 -10.58
CA LEU A 474 1.34 -28.14 -10.68
C LEU A 474 0.33 -28.44 -11.80
N ASP A 475 0.76 -29.00 -12.93
CA ASP A 475 -0.14 -29.45 -14.00
C ASP A 475 -1.06 -30.57 -13.50
N LEU A 476 -0.51 -31.62 -12.88
CA LEU A 476 -1.28 -32.70 -12.25
C LEU A 476 -2.26 -32.16 -11.19
N ALA A 477 -1.83 -31.22 -10.34
CA ALA A 477 -2.70 -30.60 -9.34
C ALA A 477 -3.76 -29.61 -9.91
N ASN A 478 -3.71 -29.31 -11.21
CA ASN A 478 -4.78 -28.63 -11.98
C ASN A 478 -5.64 -29.62 -12.81
N GLY A 479 -5.30 -30.91 -12.84
CA GLY A 479 -5.87 -31.88 -13.79
C GLY A 479 -5.42 -31.67 -15.24
N ASN A 480 -4.34 -30.92 -15.49
CA ASN A 480 -3.74 -30.77 -16.82
C ASN A 480 -2.86 -31.98 -17.16
N ILE A 481 -3.03 -32.51 -18.36
CA ILE A 481 -2.47 -33.81 -18.81
C ILE A 481 -1.83 -33.74 -20.21
N GLN A 482 -1.75 -32.57 -20.84
CA GLN A 482 -1.46 -32.45 -22.28
C GLN A 482 -0.06 -32.94 -22.72
N ASP A 483 0.91 -33.00 -21.81
CA ASP A 483 2.28 -33.52 -22.05
C ASP A 483 2.68 -34.65 -21.06
N ILE A 484 1.68 -35.34 -20.48
CA ILE A 484 1.90 -36.35 -19.42
C ILE A 484 1.31 -37.69 -19.85
N SER A 485 2.01 -38.79 -19.58
CA SER A 485 1.42 -40.13 -19.64
C SER A 485 0.38 -40.31 -18.52
N ILE A 486 -0.63 -41.13 -18.78
CA ILE A 486 -1.80 -41.30 -17.91
C ILE A 486 -1.95 -42.81 -17.66
N PRO A 487 -2.27 -43.27 -16.43
CA PRO A 487 -2.54 -44.68 -16.16
C PRO A 487 -3.70 -45.21 -17.01
N THR A 488 -3.63 -46.49 -17.37
CA THR A 488 -4.59 -47.16 -18.27
C THR A 488 -6.03 -47.17 -17.72
N GLU A 489 -6.21 -46.95 -16.42
CA GLU A 489 -7.52 -46.88 -15.75
C GLU A 489 -8.27 -45.56 -16.04
N LEU A 490 -7.53 -44.48 -16.34
CA LEU A 490 -8.06 -43.17 -16.78
C LEU A 490 -8.12 -43.03 -18.31
N MET A 491 -7.64 -44.02 -19.07
CA MET A 491 -7.81 -44.05 -20.52
C MET A 491 -9.26 -44.38 -20.89
N PRO A 492 -9.86 -43.73 -21.91
CA PRO A 492 -11.19 -44.08 -22.38
C PRO A 492 -11.25 -45.56 -22.79
N LYS A 493 -12.17 -46.32 -22.18
CA LYS A 493 -12.39 -47.74 -22.50
C LYS A 493 -12.91 -47.85 -23.92
N GLN A 494 -12.02 -48.16 -24.88
CA GLN A 494 -12.44 -48.63 -26.19
C GLN A 494 -13.23 -49.93 -25.99
N HIS A 495 -14.49 -49.93 -26.44
CA HIS A 495 -15.34 -51.12 -26.40
C HIS A 495 -14.78 -52.16 -27.38
N ALA A 496 -14.05 -53.14 -26.85
CA ALA A 496 -13.89 -54.42 -27.51
C ALA A 496 -15.25 -55.15 -27.51
N GLU A 497 -15.51 -55.91 -28.57
CA GLU A 497 -16.67 -56.79 -28.75
C GLU A 497 -18.05 -56.11 -28.84
N SER A 498 -18.31 -55.50 -30.00
CA SER A 498 -19.47 -55.92 -30.80
C SER A 498 -19.13 -55.86 -32.28
N GLU A 499 -19.28 -56.99 -32.99
CA GLU A 499 -19.30 -56.98 -34.45
C GLU A 499 -20.62 -56.35 -34.95
N ASN A 500 -20.57 -55.75 -36.15
CA ASN A 500 -21.72 -55.27 -36.92
C ASN A 500 -22.59 -54.17 -36.27
N THR A 501 -22.39 -52.91 -36.68
CA THR A 501 -23.24 -52.25 -37.71
C THR A 501 -22.54 -50.96 -38.17
N GLU A 502 -22.76 -50.56 -39.42
CA GLU A 502 -22.24 -49.30 -39.97
C GLU A 502 -23.11 -48.13 -39.51
N ASP A 503 -22.58 -47.23 -38.66
CA ASP A 503 -23.21 -45.94 -38.39
C ASP A 503 -22.16 -44.83 -38.25
N LEU A 504 -22.24 -43.81 -39.11
CA LEU A 504 -21.22 -42.78 -39.28
C LEU A 504 -21.45 -41.57 -38.37
N ASN A 505 -21.15 -41.72 -37.08
CA ASN A 505 -20.88 -40.59 -36.18
C ASN A 505 -19.62 -40.89 -35.35
N GLY A 506 -18.53 -40.18 -35.66
CA GLY A 506 -17.25 -40.39 -34.98
C GLY A 506 -17.29 -39.92 -33.53
N GLU A 507 -17.45 -40.86 -32.59
CA GLU A 507 -17.23 -40.59 -31.17
C GLU A 507 -15.78 -40.18 -30.94
N ILE A 508 -15.56 -38.87 -30.76
CA ILE A 508 -14.29 -38.33 -30.31
C ILE A 508 -14.03 -38.91 -28.93
N ALA A 509 -13.01 -39.78 -28.81
CA ALA A 509 -12.58 -40.34 -27.54
C ALA A 509 -12.29 -39.21 -26.55
N GLN A 510 -13.19 -39.00 -25.59
CA GLN A 510 -13.13 -37.88 -24.68
C GLN A 510 -11.97 -38.10 -23.72
N MET A 511 -10.96 -37.24 -23.76
CA MET A 511 -9.93 -37.21 -22.73
C MET A 511 -10.60 -37.05 -21.34
N PRO A 512 -10.09 -37.72 -20.29
CA PRO A 512 -10.66 -37.59 -18.95
C PRO A 512 -10.68 -36.12 -18.53
N SER A 513 -11.74 -35.71 -17.84
CA SER A 513 -11.90 -34.33 -17.39
C SER A 513 -10.89 -34.01 -16.29
N THR A 514 -10.68 -32.71 -16.06
CA THR A 514 -9.82 -32.24 -14.97
C THR A 514 -10.32 -32.69 -13.59
N GLN A 515 -11.60 -33.03 -13.45
CA GLN A 515 -12.19 -33.54 -12.22
C GLN A 515 -11.90 -35.03 -12.04
N ASP A 516 -12.05 -35.85 -13.09
CA ASP A 516 -11.75 -37.29 -13.05
C ASP A 516 -10.27 -37.55 -12.72
N VAL A 517 -9.37 -36.75 -13.32
CA VAL A 517 -7.93 -36.78 -13.02
C VAL A 517 -7.66 -36.35 -11.58
N HIS A 518 -8.38 -35.35 -11.05
CA HIS A 518 -8.20 -34.92 -9.66
C HIS A 518 -8.71 -35.97 -8.66
N GLU A 519 -9.87 -36.57 -8.89
CA GLU A 519 -10.47 -37.59 -8.03
C GLU A 519 -9.56 -38.83 -7.94
N TYR A 520 -9.07 -39.35 -9.07
CA TYR A 520 -8.08 -40.44 -9.10
C TYR A 520 -6.79 -40.09 -8.35
N LEU A 521 -6.29 -38.86 -8.48
CA LEU A 521 -5.08 -38.39 -7.78
C LEU A 521 -5.27 -38.29 -6.25
N VAL A 522 -6.49 -38.03 -5.78
CA VAL A 522 -6.85 -38.00 -4.35
C VAL A 522 -7.09 -39.42 -3.82
N GLU A 523 -7.74 -40.29 -4.58
CA GLU A 523 -7.92 -41.71 -4.24
C GLU A 523 -6.56 -42.42 -4.13
N ALA A 524 -5.67 -42.24 -5.11
CA ALA A 524 -4.31 -42.79 -5.08
C ALA A 524 -3.52 -42.31 -3.85
N TYR A 525 -3.69 -41.05 -3.42
CA TYR A 525 -3.07 -40.54 -2.18
C TYR A 525 -3.63 -41.23 -0.92
N GLU A 526 -4.96 -41.36 -0.80
CA GLU A 526 -5.60 -42.00 0.36
C GLU A 526 -5.38 -43.52 0.43
N ILE A 527 -5.13 -44.18 -0.72
CA ILE A 527 -4.75 -45.60 -0.77
C ILE A 527 -3.25 -45.81 -0.46
N HIS A 528 -2.36 -45.08 -1.13
CA HIS A 528 -0.93 -45.42 -1.13
C HIS A 528 -0.07 -44.64 -0.12
N VAL A 529 -0.46 -43.43 0.28
CA VAL A 529 0.39 -42.54 1.08
C VAL A 529 -0.21 -42.23 2.44
N ALA A 530 -1.51 -41.92 2.48
CA ALA A 530 -2.18 -41.52 3.70
C ALA A 530 -2.15 -42.58 4.82
N PRO A 531 -2.25 -43.91 4.57
CA PRO A 531 -2.19 -44.91 5.64
C PRO A 531 -0.80 -44.98 6.29
N GLU A 532 0.26 -45.08 5.48
CA GLU A 532 1.65 -45.16 5.97
C GLU A 532 2.03 -43.92 6.79
N GLU A 533 1.55 -42.74 6.39
CA GLU A 533 1.77 -41.50 7.12
C GLU A 533 0.90 -41.39 8.38
N LYS A 534 -0.37 -41.82 8.36
CA LYS A 534 -1.21 -41.89 9.57
C LYS A 534 -0.61 -42.84 10.62
N ASP A 535 0.00 -43.95 10.20
CA ASP A 535 0.73 -44.88 11.07
C ASP A 535 2.01 -44.25 11.63
N LYS A 536 2.87 -43.64 10.80
CA LYS A 536 4.07 -42.91 11.26
C LYS A 536 3.74 -41.82 12.28
N LEU A 537 2.66 -41.05 12.05
CA LEU A 537 2.18 -40.00 12.95
C LEU A 537 1.68 -40.55 14.29
N THR A 538 1.20 -41.79 14.30
CA THR A 538 0.72 -42.50 15.50
C THR A 538 1.86 -43.17 16.26
N GLN A 539 2.92 -43.62 15.57
CA GLN A 539 4.11 -44.26 16.15
C GLN A 539 5.21 -43.27 16.59
N MET A 540 5.06 -41.96 16.37
CA MET A 540 6.00 -40.97 16.92
C MET A 540 6.01 -41.04 18.45
N ASN A 541 7.16 -41.41 19.02
CA ASN A 541 7.40 -41.57 20.46
C ASN A 541 6.89 -40.36 21.28
N GLU A 542 6.33 -40.64 22.45
CA GLU A 542 5.90 -39.59 23.38
C GLU A 542 7.01 -38.58 23.66
N ILE A 543 6.76 -37.32 23.30
CA ILE A 543 7.68 -36.23 23.59
C ILE A 543 7.74 -36.02 25.12
N SER A 544 8.95 -35.77 25.64
CA SER A 544 9.20 -35.67 27.08
C SER A 544 8.40 -34.56 27.76
N GLU A 545 7.98 -34.81 29.00
CA GLU A 545 7.22 -33.86 29.83
C GLU A 545 7.95 -32.52 30.01
N ASP A 546 9.28 -32.53 30.09
CA ASP A 546 10.11 -31.33 30.13
C ASP A 546 9.93 -30.45 28.87
N LEU A 547 9.80 -31.07 27.69
CA LEU A 547 9.58 -30.34 26.44
C LEU A 547 8.14 -29.83 26.35
N LYS A 548 7.15 -30.64 26.73
CA LYS A 548 5.71 -30.27 26.78
C LYS A 548 5.45 -29.09 27.75
N SER A 549 6.07 -29.13 28.93
CA SER A 549 5.96 -28.05 29.93
C SER A 549 6.69 -26.78 29.48
N ALA A 550 7.88 -26.90 28.86
CA ALA A 550 8.61 -25.77 28.31
C ALA A 550 7.91 -25.12 27.09
N VAL A 551 7.16 -25.88 26.27
CA VAL A 551 6.25 -25.30 25.24
C VAL A 551 5.18 -24.43 25.90
N SER A 552 4.55 -24.96 26.95
CA SER A 552 3.44 -24.32 27.68
C SER A 552 3.85 -23.11 28.53
N ALA A 553 5.14 -22.99 28.89
CA ALA A 553 5.69 -21.88 29.66
C ALA A 553 5.46 -20.52 28.97
N ARG A 554 4.74 -19.61 29.66
CA ARG A 554 4.48 -18.25 29.16
C ARG A 554 5.77 -17.43 29.10
N ARG A 555 6.19 -17.04 27.90
CA ARG A 555 7.14 -15.93 27.71
C ARG A 555 6.46 -14.62 28.13
N GLU A 556 7.13 -13.82 28.95
CA GLU A 556 6.60 -12.50 29.35
C GLU A 556 6.63 -11.49 28.19
N TRP A 557 5.84 -10.42 28.31
CA TRP A 557 5.76 -9.37 27.29
C TRP A 557 7.07 -8.61 27.14
N GLY A 558 7.56 -8.51 25.90
CA GLY A 558 8.90 -7.99 25.56
C GLY A 558 9.26 -6.62 26.14
N ALA A 559 8.31 -5.69 26.09
CA ALA A 559 8.47 -4.31 26.57
C ALA A 559 7.28 -3.86 27.44
N THR A 560 7.56 -3.06 28.48
CA THR A 560 6.53 -2.40 29.32
C THR A 560 5.71 -1.38 28.50
N TRP A 561 4.54 -0.95 28.99
CA TRP A 561 3.69 0.02 28.27
C TRP A 561 4.42 1.36 28.01
N TRP A 562 5.20 1.85 28.98
CA TRP A 562 5.99 3.07 28.82
C TRP A 562 7.15 2.90 27.84
N ASN A 563 7.84 1.74 27.86
CA ASN A 563 8.88 1.43 26.88
C ASN A 563 8.27 1.36 25.46
N GLN A 564 7.14 0.67 25.29
CA GLN A 564 6.39 0.63 24.02
C GLN A 564 6.01 2.04 23.55
N PHE A 565 5.41 2.85 24.43
CA PHE A 565 5.05 4.24 24.11
C PHE A 565 6.26 5.06 23.66
N SER A 566 7.37 5.03 24.40
CA SER A 566 8.57 5.81 24.07
C SER A 566 9.19 5.37 22.74
N ILE A 567 9.32 4.06 22.49
CA ILE A 567 9.88 3.52 21.25
C ILE A 567 8.99 3.90 20.06
N LEU A 568 7.67 3.74 20.19
CA LEU A 568 6.70 4.07 19.13
C LEU A 568 6.62 5.58 18.89
N PHE A 569 6.79 6.42 19.91
CA PHE A 569 6.84 7.88 19.79
C PHE A 569 8.04 8.33 18.96
N PHE A 570 9.26 7.85 19.26
CA PHE A 570 10.45 8.18 18.47
C PHE A 570 10.38 7.62 17.04
N ARG A 571 9.85 6.39 16.86
CA ARG A 571 9.59 5.78 15.54
C ARG A 571 8.63 6.66 14.70
N GLY A 572 7.49 7.03 15.27
CA GLY A 572 6.45 7.83 14.60
C GLY A 572 6.90 9.27 14.30
N LEU A 573 7.60 9.92 15.24
CA LEU A 573 8.17 11.25 15.03
C LEU A 573 9.16 11.27 13.86
N LYS A 574 10.04 10.24 13.75
CA LYS A 574 10.98 10.14 12.63
C LYS A 574 10.27 9.88 11.31
N GLU A 575 9.31 8.95 11.28
CA GLU A 575 8.52 8.63 10.09
C GLU A 575 7.77 9.86 9.55
N ARG A 576 7.01 10.55 10.42
CA ARG A 576 6.10 11.62 10.02
C ARG A 576 6.76 12.98 9.83
N ARG A 577 8.01 13.15 10.27
CA ARG A 577 8.82 14.34 9.93
C ARG A 577 8.86 14.61 8.42
N HIS A 578 8.91 13.57 7.60
CA HIS A 578 8.95 13.70 6.13
C HIS A 578 7.62 14.18 5.51
N GLU A 579 6.48 13.86 6.14
CA GLU A 579 5.16 14.30 5.71
C GLU A 579 4.88 15.76 6.12
N TYR A 580 5.18 16.09 7.39
CA TYR A 580 4.94 17.41 7.96
C TYR A 580 5.91 18.48 7.46
N LEU A 581 7.21 18.15 7.33
CA LEU A 581 8.23 19.07 6.80
C LEU A 581 8.38 18.95 5.26
N SER A 582 7.33 18.53 4.56
CA SER A 582 7.29 18.56 3.10
C SER A 582 7.49 20.00 2.59
N PHE A 583 8.42 20.18 1.65
CA PHE A 583 8.77 21.50 1.09
C PHE A 583 7.56 22.26 0.58
N LEU A 584 6.62 21.58 -0.10
CA LEU A 584 5.37 22.17 -0.60
C LEU A 584 4.51 22.72 0.54
N ARG A 585 4.42 22.00 1.67
CA ARG A 585 3.64 22.41 2.85
C ARG A 585 4.28 23.64 3.52
N ILE A 586 5.60 23.64 3.65
CA ILE A 586 6.37 24.78 4.20
C ILE A 586 6.19 26.02 3.30
N ALA A 587 6.38 25.87 1.99
CA ALA A 587 6.26 26.96 1.02
C ALA A 587 4.83 27.54 0.97
N GLN A 588 3.80 26.70 1.02
CA GLN A 588 2.40 27.13 1.07
C GLN A 588 2.12 27.99 2.32
N VAL A 589 2.54 27.54 3.51
CA VAL A 589 2.31 28.27 4.76
C VAL A 589 3.11 29.57 4.82
N LEU A 590 4.37 29.57 4.38
CA LEU A 590 5.21 30.77 4.32
C LEU A 590 4.68 31.81 3.33
N SER A 591 4.30 31.39 2.11
CA SER A 591 3.69 32.27 1.11
C SER A 591 2.41 32.90 1.64
N THR A 592 1.53 32.09 2.24
CA THR A 592 0.29 32.58 2.87
C THR A 592 0.58 33.57 4.00
N ALA A 593 1.53 33.28 4.89
CA ALA A 593 1.91 34.15 6.00
C ALA A 593 2.43 35.52 5.50
N PHE A 594 3.28 35.52 4.48
CA PHE A 594 3.85 36.74 3.91
C PHE A 594 2.79 37.59 3.19
N ILE A 595 1.92 36.96 2.38
CA ILE A 595 0.81 37.65 1.69
C ILE A 595 -0.13 38.32 2.71
N LEU A 596 -0.52 37.61 3.78
CA LEU A 596 -1.38 38.18 4.83
C LEU A 596 -0.68 39.31 5.60
N GLY A 597 0.61 39.15 5.91
CA GLY A 597 1.40 40.19 6.57
C GLY A 597 1.55 41.46 5.74
N LEU A 598 1.57 41.36 4.40
CA LEU A 598 1.54 42.51 3.50
C LEU A 598 0.14 43.13 3.38
N LEU A 599 -0.91 42.31 3.26
CA LEU A 599 -2.30 42.78 3.11
C LEU A 599 -2.81 43.55 4.34
N TRP A 600 -2.39 43.15 5.54
CA TRP A 600 -2.77 43.80 6.82
C TRP A 600 -1.65 44.65 7.43
N TRP A 601 -0.66 45.08 6.63
CA TRP A 601 0.54 45.77 7.09
C TRP A 601 0.25 46.96 8.03
N GLN A 602 0.70 46.84 9.29
CA GLN A 602 0.61 47.87 10.33
C GLN A 602 -0.77 48.55 10.46
N SER A 603 -1.86 47.79 10.34
CA SER A 603 -3.21 48.32 10.56
C SER A 603 -3.35 48.94 11.96
N LYS A 604 -4.01 50.10 12.06
CA LYS A 604 -4.11 50.91 13.29
C LYS A 604 -5.51 50.87 13.89
N ILE A 605 -5.59 50.61 15.19
CA ILE A 605 -6.84 50.51 15.96
C ILE A 605 -7.57 51.86 16.07
N ASP A 606 -6.84 52.98 16.00
CA ASP A 606 -7.37 54.34 16.16
C ASP A 606 -8.50 54.68 15.15
N ILE A 607 -8.48 54.02 13.99
CA ILE A 607 -9.37 54.25 12.85
C ILE A 607 -10.40 53.10 12.79
N PRO A 608 -11.72 53.37 12.64
CA PRO A 608 -12.75 52.33 12.61
C PRO A 608 -12.54 51.27 11.52
N THR A 609 -11.97 51.62 10.36
CA THR A 609 -11.60 50.66 9.31
C THR A 609 -10.47 49.74 9.77
N GLY A 610 -9.40 50.28 10.36
CA GLY A 610 -8.26 49.48 10.83
C GLY A 610 -8.64 48.50 11.95
N LEU A 611 -9.55 48.88 12.85
CA LEU A 611 -10.16 47.97 13.83
C LEU A 611 -10.96 46.84 13.14
N GLN A 612 -11.74 47.14 12.11
CA GLN A 612 -12.45 46.13 11.31
C GLN A 612 -11.46 45.21 10.57
N ASP A 613 -10.38 45.75 10.01
CA ASP A 613 -9.36 45.00 9.29
C ASP A 613 -8.61 44.05 10.23
N GLN A 614 -8.11 44.52 11.39
CA GLN A 614 -7.47 43.65 12.40
C GLN A 614 -8.44 42.57 12.91
N THR A 615 -9.72 42.92 13.12
CA THR A 615 -10.77 41.97 13.49
C THR A 615 -10.97 40.89 12.42
N GLY A 616 -10.95 41.27 11.14
CA GLY A 616 -10.98 40.34 10.00
C GLY A 616 -9.74 39.45 9.91
N LEU A 617 -8.54 39.97 10.19
CA LEU A 617 -7.31 39.19 10.26
C LEU A 617 -7.36 38.15 11.39
N VAL A 618 -7.79 38.54 12.60
CA VAL A 618 -7.94 37.63 13.74
C VAL A 618 -8.96 36.52 13.42
N PHE A 619 -10.04 36.84 12.72
CA PHE A 619 -10.96 35.83 12.21
C PHE A 619 -10.32 34.91 11.15
N PHE A 620 -9.55 35.46 10.21
CA PHE A 620 -8.84 34.67 9.19
C PHE A 620 -7.84 33.70 9.82
N ILE A 621 -7.05 34.13 10.81
CA ILE A 621 -6.09 33.27 11.54
C ILE A 621 -6.80 32.08 12.19
N ALA A 622 -7.96 32.32 12.84
CA ALA A 622 -8.78 31.26 13.42
C ALA A 622 -9.29 30.27 12.36
N VAL A 623 -9.84 30.78 11.25
CA VAL A 623 -10.40 29.96 10.16
C VAL A 623 -9.34 29.16 9.42
N PHE A 624 -8.18 29.76 9.10
CA PHE A 624 -7.08 29.11 8.40
C PHE A 624 -6.52 27.93 9.20
N TRP A 625 -6.18 28.15 10.47
CA TRP A 625 -5.73 27.10 11.39
C TRP A 625 -6.86 26.18 11.89
N GLY A 626 -8.11 26.52 11.60
CA GLY A 626 -9.24 25.61 11.68
C GLY A 626 -9.34 24.66 10.49
N PHE A 627 -9.20 25.13 9.25
CA PHE A 627 -9.49 24.32 8.07
C PHE A 627 -8.27 23.54 7.54
N PHE A 628 -7.08 24.10 7.64
CA PHE A 628 -5.85 23.46 7.16
C PHE A 628 -5.56 22.11 7.88
N PRO A 629 -5.65 22.00 9.22
CA PRO A 629 -5.45 20.72 9.91
C PRO A 629 -6.62 19.76 9.70
N VAL A 630 -7.85 20.25 9.53
CA VAL A 630 -9.02 19.42 9.19
C VAL A 630 -8.78 18.67 7.88
N PHE A 631 -8.39 19.37 6.80
CA PHE A 631 -8.17 18.71 5.52
C PHE A 631 -6.99 17.72 5.56
N THR A 632 -5.86 18.07 6.17
CA THR A 632 -4.75 17.11 6.32
C THR A 632 -5.16 15.86 7.12
N ALA A 633 -5.89 16.04 8.22
CA ALA A 633 -6.45 14.95 9.04
C ALA A 633 -7.54 14.11 8.31
N ILE A 634 -8.27 14.69 7.37
CA ILE A 634 -9.21 13.95 6.51
C ILE A 634 -8.49 13.16 5.43
N PHE A 635 -7.37 13.66 4.90
CA PHE A 635 -6.55 12.91 3.96
C PHE A 635 -5.79 11.77 4.64
N THR A 636 -5.44 11.93 5.92
CA THR A 636 -4.80 10.93 6.80
C THR A 636 -5.47 9.56 6.66
N PHE A 637 -6.56 9.24 7.37
CA PHE A 637 -7.10 7.87 7.36
C PHE A 637 -7.51 7.25 5.99
N PRO A 638 -7.96 8.00 4.96
CA PRO A 638 -8.32 7.44 3.65
C PRO A 638 -7.19 7.37 2.61
N GLN A 639 -6.21 8.28 2.60
CA GLN A 639 -4.98 8.07 1.81
C GLN A 639 -4.11 7.03 2.50
N GLU A 640 -4.01 7.15 3.83
CA GLU A 640 -3.52 6.05 4.63
C GLU A 640 -4.34 4.79 4.37
N ARG A 641 -5.64 4.78 4.02
CA ARG A 641 -6.36 3.50 3.76
C ARG A 641 -5.67 2.60 2.72
N ALA A 642 -4.92 3.14 1.75
CA ALA A 642 -4.05 2.34 0.88
C ALA A 642 -2.77 1.90 1.63
N MET A 643 -2.08 2.84 2.28
CA MET A 643 -0.93 2.56 3.15
C MET A 643 -1.26 1.71 4.39
N LEU A 644 -2.54 1.54 4.75
CA LEU A 644 -3.23 0.82 5.84
C LEU A 644 -4.00 -0.38 5.29
N ALA A 645 -4.05 -0.64 3.99
CA ALA A 645 -4.14 -2.04 3.57
C ALA A 645 -2.84 -2.72 4.05
N LYS A 646 -1.70 -2.07 3.77
CA LYS A 646 -0.38 -2.47 4.26
C LYS A 646 -0.22 -2.25 5.77
N GLU A 647 -0.47 -1.09 6.34
CA GLU A 647 -0.33 -0.79 7.78
C GLU A 647 -1.44 -1.45 8.63
N ARG A 648 -2.61 -1.84 8.10
CA ARG A 648 -3.47 -2.80 8.82
C ARG A 648 -2.98 -4.23 8.67
N ALA A 649 -2.39 -4.64 7.55
CA ALA A 649 -1.64 -5.91 7.50
C ALA A 649 -0.44 -5.87 8.47
N MET A 650 0.19 -4.71 8.69
CA MET A 650 1.27 -4.50 9.66
C MET A 650 0.74 -4.49 11.09
N LEU A 651 -0.28 -3.69 11.41
CA LEU A 651 -0.96 -3.72 12.71
C LEU A 651 -1.57 -5.10 13.00
N ALA A 652 -2.03 -5.84 12.00
CA ALA A 652 -2.48 -7.22 12.14
C ALA A 652 -1.32 -8.20 12.25
N LYS A 653 -0.15 -7.96 11.64
CA LYS A 653 1.08 -8.73 11.84
C LYS A 653 1.65 -8.47 13.24
N GLU A 654 1.97 -7.22 13.56
CA GLU A 654 2.42 -6.73 14.87
C GLU A 654 1.45 -7.15 16.00
N ARG A 655 0.12 -7.28 15.76
CA ARG A 655 -0.86 -7.85 16.71
C ARG A 655 -0.99 -9.38 16.65
N ALA A 656 -0.82 -10.04 15.50
CA ALA A 656 -0.68 -11.49 15.41
C ALA A 656 0.66 -11.99 15.99
N VAL A 657 1.56 -11.06 16.34
CA VAL A 657 2.85 -11.26 17.04
C VAL A 657 2.81 -10.72 18.48
N ASP A 658 1.78 -9.94 18.86
CA ASP A 658 1.67 -9.21 20.15
C ASP A 658 2.88 -8.31 20.47
N MET A 659 3.44 -7.63 19.45
CA MET A 659 4.62 -6.77 19.57
C MET A 659 4.37 -5.49 20.41
N TYR A 660 3.14 -4.97 20.43
CA TYR A 660 2.77 -3.85 21.29
C TYR A 660 1.26 -3.77 21.56
N ARG A 661 0.89 -3.04 22.62
CA ARG A 661 -0.51 -2.80 23.01
C ARG A 661 -1.11 -1.69 22.15
N LEU A 662 -2.34 -1.88 21.65
CA LEU A 662 -3.08 -0.89 20.85
C LEU A 662 -3.14 0.50 21.51
N SER A 663 -3.30 0.54 22.83
CA SER A 663 -3.29 1.79 23.62
C SER A 663 -1.95 2.54 23.57
N ALA A 664 -0.82 1.81 23.55
CA ALA A 664 0.51 2.41 23.51
C ALA A 664 0.77 3.03 22.13
N TYR A 665 0.41 2.33 21.05
CA TYR A 665 0.44 2.87 19.69
C TYR A 665 -0.47 4.10 19.53
N PHE A 666 -1.73 4.04 19.95
CA PHE A 666 -2.67 5.16 19.76
C PHE A 666 -2.23 6.41 20.55
N MET A 667 -1.69 6.23 21.76
CA MET A 667 -1.13 7.34 22.54
C MET A 667 0.17 7.87 21.91
N ALA A 668 1.11 7.00 21.55
CA ALA A 668 2.37 7.39 20.92
C ALA A 668 2.13 8.16 19.61
N ARG A 669 1.20 7.68 18.78
CA ARG A 669 0.72 8.32 17.55
C ARG A 669 0.15 9.71 17.79
N THR A 670 -0.72 9.85 18.79
CA THR A 670 -1.36 11.13 19.12
C THR A 670 -0.34 12.14 19.63
N VAL A 671 0.67 11.69 20.39
CA VAL A 671 1.70 12.56 20.96
C VAL A 671 2.85 12.84 19.97
N SER A 672 3.14 11.97 19.00
CA SER A 672 4.19 12.20 17.98
C SER A 672 3.83 13.27 16.97
N ASP A 673 2.54 13.47 16.70
CA ASP A 673 2.06 14.42 15.69
C ASP A 673 2.06 15.86 16.26
N VAL A 674 1.66 16.04 17.52
CA VAL A 674 1.62 17.32 18.25
C VAL A 674 2.85 18.24 18.08
N PRO A 675 4.12 17.79 18.26
CA PRO A 675 5.28 18.66 18.08
C PRO A 675 5.55 19.03 16.61
N LEU A 676 5.07 18.22 15.64
CA LEU A 676 5.16 18.52 14.22
C LEU A 676 4.06 19.50 13.80
N ASP A 677 2.85 19.35 14.35
CA ASP A 677 1.73 20.30 14.18
C ASP A 677 2.06 21.71 14.68
N LEU A 678 2.85 21.84 15.75
CA LEU A 678 3.18 23.12 16.39
C LEU A 678 4.22 23.96 15.61
N PHE A 679 5.07 23.34 14.79
CA PHE A 679 6.21 24.02 14.14
C PHE A 679 5.77 25.07 13.09
N LEU A 680 4.85 24.73 12.20
CA LEU A 680 4.38 25.62 11.13
C LEU A 680 3.56 26.83 11.65
N PRO A 681 2.64 26.68 12.63
CA PRO A 681 1.93 27.79 13.27
C PRO A 681 2.86 28.82 13.93
N ILE A 682 3.93 28.39 14.58
CA ILE A 682 4.90 29.32 15.22
C ILE A 682 5.50 30.24 14.15
N ILE A 683 6.00 29.68 13.04
CA ILE A 683 6.62 30.46 11.96
C ILE A 683 5.58 31.39 11.29
N TYR A 684 4.37 30.90 11.04
CA TYR A 684 3.27 31.71 10.50
C TYR A 684 2.92 32.90 11.42
N LEU A 685 2.79 32.67 12.73
CA LEU A 685 2.45 33.73 13.69
C LEU A 685 3.60 34.72 13.88
N LEU A 686 4.86 34.27 13.88
CA LEU A 686 6.04 35.15 13.95
C LEU A 686 6.13 36.12 12.75
N ILE A 687 5.57 35.75 11.60
CA ILE A 687 5.47 36.64 10.43
C ILE A 687 4.24 37.55 10.57
N VAL A 688 3.04 36.96 10.64
CA VAL A 688 1.77 37.71 10.55
C VAL A 688 1.55 38.65 11.74
N TYR A 689 1.85 38.21 12.97
CA TYR A 689 1.57 38.98 14.19
C TYR A 689 2.36 40.30 14.24
N PHE A 690 3.62 40.25 13.81
CA PHE A 690 4.53 41.39 13.83
C PHE A 690 4.32 42.31 12.62
N MET A 691 4.08 41.78 11.42
CA MET A 691 3.78 42.59 10.23
C MET A 691 2.44 43.33 10.34
N ALA A 692 1.41 42.70 10.91
CA ALA A 692 0.09 43.31 11.09
C ALA A 692 -0.02 44.26 12.30
N HIS A 693 1.03 44.36 13.11
CA HIS A 693 1.09 45.18 14.32
C HIS A 693 -0.03 44.86 15.35
N LEU A 694 -0.21 43.57 15.65
CA LEU A 694 -1.05 43.08 16.76
C LEU A 694 -0.43 43.42 18.14
N ARG A 695 -1.16 43.16 19.22
CA ARG A 695 -0.82 43.60 20.60
C ARG A 695 0.58 43.10 21.03
N MET A 696 1.58 44.00 21.01
CA MET A 696 3.02 43.69 21.18
C MET A 696 3.46 43.20 22.57
N THR A 697 2.53 42.87 23.47
CA THR A 697 2.83 42.26 24.77
C THR A 697 3.11 40.76 24.62
N ALA A 698 4.20 40.27 25.21
CA ALA A 698 4.60 38.86 25.14
C ALA A 698 3.53 37.89 25.65
N THR A 699 2.74 38.29 26.65
CA THR A 699 1.59 37.53 27.16
C THR A 699 0.50 37.34 26.10
N ALA A 700 0.12 38.40 25.37
CA ALA A 700 -0.87 38.30 24.30
C ALA A 700 -0.38 37.46 23.12
N PHE A 701 0.91 37.53 22.77
CA PHE A 701 1.51 36.66 21.76
C PHE A 701 1.45 35.18 22.17
N LEU A 702 1.89 34.85 23.39
CA LEU A 702 1.86 33.47 23.90
C LEU A 702 0.44 32.91 24.04
N LEU A 703 -0.52 33.71 24.49
CA LEU A 703 -1.94 33.31 24.56
C LEU A 703 -2.54 33.15 23.16
N THR A 704 -2.17 33.99 22.19
CA THR A 704 -2.57 33.85 20.78
C THR A 704 -2.03 32.55 20.19
N MET A 705 -0.76 32.23 20.44
CA MET A 705 -0.12 30.98 20.02
C MET A 705 -0.80 29.76 20.64
N LEU A 706 -1.05 29.77 21.95
CA LEU A 706 -1.72 28.69 22.68
C LEU A 706 -3.16 28.46 22.20
N THR A 707 -3.91 29.54 21.95
CA THR A 707 -5.29 29.49 21.42
C THR A 707 -5.31 28.93 20.00
N THR A 708 -4.37 29.36 19.15
CA THR A 708 -4.22 28.85 17.78
C THR A 708 -3.87 27.35 17.80
N PHE A 709 -2.94 26.93 18.65
CA PHE A 709 -2.59 25.52 18.85
C PHE A 709 -3.79 24.68 19.35
N LEU A 710 -4.56 25.17 20.31
CA LEU A 710 -5.77 24.47 20.79
C LEU A 710 -6.82 24.31 19.67
N SER A 711 -6.96 25.33 18.80
CA SER A 711 -7.80 25.26 17.60
C SER A 711 -7.32 24.18 16.63
N ILE A 712 -6.00 24.07 16.40
CA ILE A 712 -5.39 23.05 15.53
C ILE A 712 -5.63 21.64 16.05
N VAL A 713 -5.38 21.39 17.33
CA VAL A 713 -5.55 20.05 17.92
C VAL A 713 -7.02 19.61 17.92
N ALA A 714 -7.96 20.56 18.09
CA ALA A 714 -9.40 20.32 17.99
C ALA A 714 -9.83 20.05 16.54
N SER A 715 -9.34 20.84 15.60
CA SER A 715 -9.72 20.76 14.19
C SER A 715 -9.13 19.51 13.51
N GLN A 716 -7.86 19.19 13.78
CA GLN A 716 -7.25 17.90 13.43
C GLN A 716 -8.06 16.73 14.03
N GLY A 717 -8.49 16.83 15.30
CA GLY A 717 -9.36 15.84 15.94
C GLY A 717 -10.67 15.59 15.19
N LEU A 718 -11.34 16.65 14.74
CA LEU A 718 -12.56 16.56 13.93
C LEU A 718 -12.29 15.97 12.54
N GLY A 719 -11.19 16.35 11.87
CA GLY A 719 -10.81 15.79 10.58
C GLY A 719 -10.52 14.28 10.66
N LEU A 720 -9.82 13.86 11.73
CA LEU A 720 -9.61 12.44 12.05
C LEU A 720 -10.93 11.72 12.30
N ALA A 721 -11.87 12.32 13.03
CA ALA A 721 -13.19 11.75 13.27
C ALA A 721 -13.99 11.55 11.96
N ILE A 722 -14.01 12.55 11.08
CA ILE A 722 -14.66 12.45 9.76
C ILE A 722 -13.97 11.37 8.89
N GLY A 723 -12.65 11.39 8.79
CA GLY A 723 -11.87 10.41 8.01
C GLY A 723 -12.02 8.97 8.53
N ALA A 724 -12.15 8.78 9.84
CA ALA A 724 -12.38 7.46 10.46
C ALA A 724 -13.81 6.94 10.26
N THR A 725 -14.80 7.82 10.09
CA THR A 725 -16.21 7.44 9.83
C THR A 725 -16.49 7.24 8.34
N PHE A 726 -15.90 8.06 7.47
CA PHE A 726 -16.15 8.04 6.02
C PHE A 726 -14.97 7.43 5.24
N MET A 727 -14.93 6.10 5.17
CA MET A 727 -13.92 5.27 4.47
C MET A 727 -13.83 5.46 2.93
N ASN A 728 -14.47 6.48 2.36
CA ASN A 728 -14.36 6.90 0.96
C ASN A 728 -14.00 8.39 0.94
N LEU A 729 -12.85 8.71 0.35
CA LEU A 729 -12.28 10.05 0.40
C LEU A 729 -13.21 11.13 -0.18
N LYS A 730 -13.92 10.84 -1.29
CA LYS A 730 -14.88 11.79 -1.90
C LYS A 730 -16.07 12.12 -0.97
N LYS A 731 -16.48 11.17 -0.12
CA LYS A 731 -17.55 11.38 0.89
C LYS A 731 -17.02 12.11 2.13
N ALA A 732 -15.78 11.85 2.54
CA ALA A 732 -15.16 12.54 3.66
C ALA A 732 -14.88 14.02 3.36
N THR A 733 -14.34 14.35 2.18
CA THR A 733 -14.02 15.74 1.80
C THR A 733 -15.25 16.59 1.55
N THR A 734 -16.35 16.03 1.04
CA THR A 734 -17.62 16.76 0.83
C THR A 734 -18.35 17.05 2.14
N LEU A 735 -18.43 16.10 3.07
CA LEU A 735 -18.98 16.38 4.41
C LEU A 735 -18.12 17.43 5.13
N ALA A 736 -16.81 17.32 5.00
CA ALA A 736 -15.88 18.28 5.59
C ALA A 736 -16.05 19.69 5.05
N SER A 737 -16.03 19.90 3.73
CA SER A 737 -16.17 21.23 3.14
C SER A 737 -17.49 21.90 3.52
N VAL A 738 -18.59 21.15 3.55
CA VAL A 738 -19.89 21.62 4.08
C VAL A 738 -19.78 22.01 5.55
N SER A 739 -19.26 21.14 6.42
CA SER A 739 -19.14 21.44 7.85
C SER A 739 -18.23 22.64 8.14
N MET A 740 -17.13 22.79 7.40
CA MET A 740 -16.20 23.90 7.52
C MET A 740 -16.84 25.20 7.04
N LEU A 741 -17.51 25.22 5.88
CA LEU A 741 -18.25 26.39 5.39
C LEU A 741 -19.32 26.84 6.40
N THR A 742 -20.07 25.90 6.98
CA THR A 742 -21.02 26.19 8.06
C THR A 742 -20.34 26.78 9.30
N PHE A 743 -19.19 26.23 9.71
CA PHE A 743 -18.41 26.75 10.85
C PHE A 743 -17.74 28.11 10.56
N MET A 744 -17.49 28.46 9.30
CA MET A 744 -17.05 29.80 8.88
C MET A 744 -18.18 30.81 9.11
N LEU A 745 -19.36 30.55 8.54
CA LEU A 745 -20.51 31.45 8.63
C LEU A 745 -21.00 31.59 10.07
N ALA A 746 -21.05 30.49 10.82
CA ALA A 746 -21.38 30.46 12.24
C ALA A 746 -20.24 30.93 13.17
N GLY A 747 -19.06 31.27 12.65
CA GLY A 747 -17.88 31.67 13.43
C GLY A 747 -18.03 33.00 14.18
N GLY A 748 -19.07 33.80 13.86
CA GLY A 748 -19.43 35.02 14.60
C GLY A 748 -18.89 36.33 14.03
N PHE A 749 -18.02 36.29 13.01
CA PHE A 749 -17.63 37.47 12.23
C PHE A 749 -18.72 37.85 11.22
N PHE A 750 -19.01 36.96 10.26
CA PHE A 750 -20.02 37.21 9.21
C PHE A 750 -21.45 37.29 9.74
N VAL A 751 -21.88 36.31 10.54
CA VAL A 751 -23.27 36.25 11.07
C VAL A 751 -23.28 36.49 12.58
N GLN A 752 -23.40 37.76 12.98
CA GLN A 752 -23.47 38.14 14.38
C GLN A 752 -24.83 37.80 15.03
N ARG A 753 -25.95 37.99 14.30
CA ARG A 753 -27.32 37.74 14.77
C ARG A 753 -27.87 36.45 14.15
N VAL A 754 -27.87 35.38 14.93
CA VAL A 754 -28.36 34.05 14.54
C VAL A 754 -29.75 33.81 15.13
N THR A 755 -30.69 33.28 14.33
CA THR A 755 -32.06 32.94 14.77
C THR A 755 -32.06 31.86 15.85
N VAL A 756 -33.06 31.90 16.74
CA VAL A 756 -33.13 31.01 17.92
C VAL A 756 -33.04 29.53 17.55
N PHE A 757 -33.73 29.10 16.48
CA PHE A 757 -33.80 27.70 16.07
C PHE A 757 -32.45 27.11 15.58
N ILE A 758 -31.56 27.93 15.01
CA ILE A 758 -30.27 27.47 14.46
C ILE A 758 -29.07 27.88 15.34
N LYS A 759 -29.31 28.67 16.40
CA LYS A 759 -28.31 29.19 17.36
C LYS A 759 -27.40 28.12 17.97
N TRP A 760 -27.86 26.86 18.05
CA TRP A 760 -27.07 25.73 18.57
C TRP A 760 -25.81 25.44 17.71
N ILE A 761 -25.86 25.67 16.40
CA ILE A 761 -24.77 25.32 15.48
C ILE A 761 -23.49 26.12 15.76
N ARG A 762 -23.66 27.34 16.31
CA ARG A 762 -22.57 28.21 16.77
C ARG A 762 -21.79 27.61 17.94
N TYR A 763 -22.45 26.85 18.82
CA TYR A 763 -21.81 26.18 19.96
C TYR A 763 -21.11 24.87 19.59
N LEU A 764 -21.37 24.34 18.38
CA LEU A 764 -20.66 23.18 17.81
C LEU A 764 -19.40 23.60 17.02
N SER A 765 -19.35 24.85 16.54
CA SER A 765 -18.19 25.40 15.82
C SER A 765 -17.04 25.70 16.79
N PHE A 766 -15.91 24.98 16.65
CA PHE A 766 -14.69 25.30 17.41
C PHE A 766 -14.14 26.69 17.04
N ASN A 767 -14.26 27.10 15.76
CA ASN A 767 -13.85 28.42 15.27
C ASN A 767 -14.55 29.58 16.02
N TYR A 768 -15.80 29.41 16.45
CA TYR A 768 -16.52 30.43 17.23
C TYR A 768 -15.86 30.68 18.60
N TYR A 769 -15.37 29.63 19.26
CA TYR A 769 -14.62 29.77 20.52
C TYR A 769 -13.22 30.32 20.27
N THR A 770 -12.49 29.80 19.28
CA THR A 770 -11.16 30.31 18.88
C THR A 770 -11.20 31.81 18.63
N TYR A 771 -12.12 32.28 17.78
CA TYR A 771 -12.26 33.69 17.42
C TYR A 771 -12.55 34.56 18.64
N ARG A 772 -13.48 34.17 19.52
CA ARG A 772 -13.79 34.94 20.74
C ARG A 772 -12.64 35.02 21.73
N ILE A 773 -11.89 33.93 21.92
CA ILE A 773 -10.70 33.93 22.78
C ILE A 773 -9.62 34.85 22.20
N LEU A 774 -9.36 34.78 20.88
CA LEU A 774 -8.38 35.65 20.22
C LEU A 774 -8.78 37.14 20.31
N LEU A 775 -10.06 37.48 20.12
CA LEU A 775 -10.55 38.86 20.31
C LEU A 775 -10.28 39.38 21.72
N LYS A 776 -10.57 38.58 22.76
CA LYS A 776 -10.29 38.95 24.16
C LYS A 776 -8.79 39.15 24.43
N ILE A 777 -7.93 38.40 23.75
CA ILE A 777 -6.47 38.55 23.92
C ILE A 777 -5.97 39.86 23.30
N GLN A 778 -6.53 40.25 22.15
CA GLN A 778 -6.08 41.42 21.40
C GLN A 778 -6.70 42.74 21.89
N TYR A 779 -7.96 42.73 22.38
CA TYR A 779 -8.69 43.93 22.78
C TYR A 779 -9.25 43.83 24.21
N ASP A 780 -9.04 44.90 24.99
CA ASP A 780 -9.70 45.07 26.30
C ASP A 780 -10.98 45.90 26.14
N ALA A 781 -12.03 45.62 26.93
CA ALA A 781 -13.36 46.22 26.74
C ALA A 781 -13.38 47.75 26.96
N ASP A 782 -12.55 48.25 27.87
CA ASP A 782 -12.44 49.67 28.23
C ASP A 782 -11.54 50.47 27.27
N GLN A 783 -10.88 49.80 26.31
CA GLN A 783 -10.01 50.46 25.35
C GLN A 783 -10.83 51.35 24.39
N SER A 784 -10.38 52.60 24.22
CA SER A 784 -11.01 53.59 23.34
C SER A 784 -10.47 53.55 21.90
N TYR A 785 -11.33 53.86 20.93
CA TYR A 785 -10.99 54.06 19.52
C TYR A 785 -11.71 55.30 18.96
N ASN A 786 -11.37 55.73 17.73
CA ASN A 786 -12.06 56.80 17.00
C ASN A 786 -12.10 58.18 17.71
N CYS A 787 -11.13 58.46 18.60
CA CYS A 787 -11.05 59.70 19.39
C CYS A 787 -10.97 61.00 18.58
N SER A 788 -10.69 60.92 17.27
CA SER A 788 -10.70 62.06 16.35
C SER A 788 -12.10 62.45 15.83
N SER A 789 -13.15 61.72 16.23
CA SER A 789 -14.53 61.99 15.81
C SER A 789 -15.19 63.10 16.62
N SER A 790 -16.16 63.82 16.04
CA SER A 790 -16.96 64.84 16.72
C SER A 790 -17.84 64.31 17.87
N LYS A 791 -17.92 62.98 18.03
CA LYS A 791 -18.57 62.31 19.15
C LYS A 791 -17.62 62.02 20.34
N GLY A 792 -16.33 62.30 20.20
CA GLY A 792 -15.29 61.90 21.14
C GLY A 792 -14.87 60.43 21.00
N CYS A 793 -14.09 59.95 21.96
CA CYS A 793 -13.64 58.56 22.04
C CYS A 793 -14.82 57.60 22.28
N GLU A 794 -14.97 56.59 21.40
CA GLU A 794 -15.90 55.47 21.61
C GLU A 794 -15.15 54.28 22.24
N SER A 795 -15.82 53.42 23.02
CA SER A 795 -15.22 52.15 23.49
C SER A 795 -15.23 51.11 22.37
N ILE A 796 -14.16 50.31 22.26
CA ILE A 796 -14.05 49.22 21.28
C ILE A 796 -15.20 48.20 21.42
N ALA A 797 -15.71 47.97 22.64
CA ALA A 797 -16.86 47.09 22.88
C ALA A 797 -18.18 47.64 22.28
N SER A 798 -18.27 48.96 22.02
CA SER A 798 -19.43 49.58 21.35
C SER A 798 -19.36 49.54 19.83
N SER A 799 -18.19 49.24 19.26
CA SER A 799 -17.93 49.27 17.81
C SER A 799 -18.84 48.30 17.01
N PRO A 800 -19.24 48.64 15.77
CA PRO A 800 -20.14 47.78 14.97
C PRO A 800 -19.64 46.34 14.78
N SER A 801 -18.32 46.14 14.73
CA SER A 801 -17.69 44.83 14.56
C SER A 801 -17.74 43.94 15.80
N LEU A 802 -17.86 44.52 17.00
CA LEU A 802 -17.75 43.80 18.29
C LEU A 802 -19.00 43.90 19.18
N ARG A 803 -19.93 44.83 18.92
CA ARG A 803 -21.13 45.14 19.73
C ARG A 803 -22.03 43.95 20.11
N ASN A 804 -21.96 42.82 19.38
CA ASN A 804 -22.74 41.61 19.67
C ASN A 804 -21.87 40.45 20.24
N ILE A 805 -20.61 40.70 20.59
CA ILE A 805 -19.62 39.70 21.03
C ILE A 805 -19.12 40.05 22.45
N PRO A 806 -19.54 39.33 23.51
CA PRO A 806 -19.08 39.61 24.87
C PRO A 806 -17.62 39.20 25.07
N LEU A 807 -16.79 40.17 25.47
CA LEU A 807 -15.34 40.06 25.68
C LEU A 807 -14.97 39.52 27.08
N ASP A 808 -15.93 39.35 27.99
CA ASP A 808 -15.65 38.88 29.36
C ASP A 808 -15.25 37.40 29.41
N GLY A 809 -15.72 36.59 28.46
CA GLY A 809 -15.47 35.16 28.37
C GLY A 809 -14.12 34.80 27.73
N GLY A 810 -13.45 33.77 28.26
CA GLY A 810 -12.22 33.22 27.68
C GLY A 810 -11.84 31.87 28.29
N ALA A 811 -11.78 31.77 29.62
CA ALA A 811 -11.43 30.52 30.30
C ALA A 811 -12.50 29.42 30.13
N LYS A 812 -13.78 29.79 30.13
CA LYS A 812 -14.90 28.85 29.89
C LYS A 812 -14.85 28.31 28.45
N GLU A 813 -14.62 29.21 27.49
CA GLU A 813 -14.46 28.92 26.07
C GLU A 813 -13.26 28.00 25.80
N ALA A 814 -12.12 28.25 26.45
CA ALA A 814 -10.93 27.39 26.35
C ALA A 814 -11.19 25.98 26.92
N MET A 815 -11.89 25.87 28.06
CA MET A 815 -12.28 24.57 28.63
C MET A 815 -13.26 23.81 27.72
N ILE A 816 -14.19 24.51 27.04
CA ILE A 816 -15.08 23.90 26.05
C ILE A 816 -14.27 23.36 24.86
N MET A 817 -13.31 24.13 24.32
CA MET A 817 -12.43 23.63 23.25
C MET A 817 -11.62 22.40 23.68
N LEU A 818 -11.12 22.36 24.92
CA LEU A 818 -10.38 21.22 25.47
C LEU A 818 -11.27 19.97 25.60
N LEU A 819 -12.53 20.14 26.01
CA LEU A 819 -13.53 19.05 25.98
C LEU A 819 -13.84 18.59 24.54
N MET A 820 -13.92 19.50 23.56
CA MET A 820 -14.12 19.15 22.15
C MET A 820 -12.94 18.36 21.58
N VAL A 821 -11.68 18.71 21.92
CA VAL A 821 -10.48 17.91 21.59
C VAL A 821 -10.65 16.46 22.04
N VAL A 822 -11.00 16.25 23.32
CA VAL A 822 -11.16 14.91 23.90
C VAL A 822 -12.31 14.16 23.23
N ALA A 823 -13.47 14.81 23.04
CA ALA A 823 -14.64 14.22 22.40
C ALA A 823 -14.36 13.76 20.96
N TYR A 824 -13.69 14.58 20.14
CA TYR A 824 -13.36 14.20 18.77
C TYR A 824 -12.33 13.06 18.70
N ARG A 825 -11.31 13.05 19.57
CA ARG A 825 -10.33 11.95 19.64
C ARG A 825 -10.97 10.62 20.08
N LEU A 826 -11.90 10.66 21.06
CA LEU A 826 -12.67 9.50 21.48
C LEU A 826 -13.60 8.98 20.37
N LEU A 827 -14.26 9.88 19.62
CA LEU A 827 -15.13 9.48 18.51
C LEU A 827 -14.34 8.86 17.35
N ALA A 828 -13.17 9.41 17.02
CA ALA A 828 -12.24 8.81 16.06
C ALA A 828 -11.77 7.42 16.52
N TYR A 829 -11.35 7.27 17.78
CA TYR A 829 -10.95 5.98 18.37
C TYR A 829 -12.09 4.94 18.32
N TYR A 830 -13.32 5.33 18.67
CA TYR A 830 -14.48 4.44 18.65
C TYR A 830 -14.89 4.04 17.23
N SER A 831 -14.81 4.95 16.26
CA SER A 831 -15.02 4.66 14.83
C SER A 831 -13.98 3.65 14.31
N LEU A 832 -12.70 3.85 14.66
CA LEU A 832 -11.62 2.90 14.39
C LEU A 832 -11.80 1.55 15.10
N GLN A 833 -12.47 1.50 16.26
CA GLN A 833 -12.77 0.26 16.97
C GLN A 833 -13.94 -0.50 16.32
N ARG A 834 -15.05 0.17 15.98
CA ARG A 834 -16.22 -0.46 15.34
C ARG A 834 -15.90 -1.07 13.98
N MET A 835 -14.97 -0.49 13.20
CA MET A 835 -14.54 -1.07 11.93
C MET A 835 -13.81 -2.42 12.06
N LYS A 836 -13.32 -2.79 13.25
CA LYS A 836 -12.60 -4.06 13.50
C LYS A 836 -13.55 -5.25 13.72
N LEU A 837 -14.86 -5.06 13.56
CA LEU A 837 -15.91 -6.08 13.68
C LEU A 837 -16.61 -6.39 12.34
N ARG A 838 -15.98 -6.01 11.22
CA ARG A 838 -16.49 -6.21 9.84
C ARG A 838 -15.41 -6.72 8.88
N VAL A 839 -14.37 -7.35 9.43
CA VAL A 839 -13.39 -8.20 8.76
C VAL A 839 -13.44 -9.52 9.51
#